data_AF-A0A6C0JEY4-F1
#
_entry.id   AF-A0A6C0JEY4-F1
#
_cell.length_a   1.000
_cell.length_b   1.000
_cell.length_c   1.000
_cell.angle_alpha   90.00
_cell.angle_beta   90.00
_cell.angle_gamma   90.00
#
_symmetry.space_group_name_H-M   'P 1'
#
loop_
_entity.id
_entity.type
_entity.pdbx_description
1 polymer ?
#
loop_
_entity_poly.entity_id
_entity_poly.type
_entity_poly.pdbx_seq_one_letter_code
_entity_poly.pdbx_strand_id
1 'polypeptide(L)'
;MPKAVICDNSNNPLQVLLKEFYQKDKGEFYTHTSIGYPKGVYKIPLSMMDDFYKVYEKVVFHDKIPTYLTEGIRDQRFTPLKIDIDFRYYDSTLKRRYKQEDIIEICKKYMLYLDEYLEEPDKDEREFFILEKPEPSYDVDKKGEKKQNAEGLYRIKDGVHILAPRIISNSKLQLIIRNKIYKDKDIIQMLDKYNFDNGYHDIFDLAVIENNNWQMYGSTKPGKPPYLVKKIVRVWSNKIENVALNKYNNGELIRLLSVRDKDEYSLLKTTKELEIFHDPNDRSSCRPHRMLSKSKKQKHIRKLKQSQLKLVIEYVDCLNVERSKSYREWLEVGWCLHNLHNKDNTLLNKWIEFSKKSDIHSSEAEDSCKEFWSNMCDEGLGIGSLKMWARQDNAPLYDTIVRRDINSHILRASKEKGSSYDIANVLYEMFKDRYVCVSAKDNLWFYYDQSLHRWIKDASGTMLRKRISTDLYQEFSKMGLEKQQQSLEADDQYAELGAKILKVAHSLKSTSSKNNIMSESKELFYDAENSQDKLFLEKLDANAGLLGCNNGVYDLLKEEFRDGRPEDYISINNGINYIPYDPYSQDIIDIHNFIKSIFVIKTVRKYVLRRAGSWLSGSTKDESFDVFSGVGGNGKSKFMELVEQALGKYSVKLPCTLLTGKRAASSSATPELARCKGVRLATLQEPDDGAKINVGIMKELTGGDTIQARALYSDCIDFKPQFKLVLCCNDKPELPSHDEGTWRRVRLTEYRSRFVYEPDLNKPLQFKIDTDLSTKFEGWGEPMLSLLIHYHSEWKKLGLEIPDEILKYTDEYRATNNHFRDFVVEMIEDAPNKESFVTLDELYEVYREWYRENNSDNKCKKRKELRTYLDQKFGEHWRDGTRACNRGYRCIRIIRENLKTDKFKTKLGDDDRIINDTDDELDL
;
A
#
# COMPACT_ATOMS: atom_id res chain seq x y z
N MET A 1 51.49 24.22 20.77
CA MET A 1 51.22 22.77 20.60
C MET A 1 51.24 22.10 21.97
N PRO A 2 50.16 21.43 22.39
CA PRO A 2 50.24 20.25 23.24
C PRO A 2 50.06 18.99 22.37
N LYS A 3 50.83 17.96 22.69
CA LYS A 3 50.85 16.66 22.01
C LYS A 3 49.46 16.03 21.98
N ALA A 4 49.05 15.56 20.81
CA ALA A 4 47.91 14.67 20.65
C ALA A 4 48.11 13.45 21.56
N VAL A 5 47.26 13.31 22.57
CA VAL A 5 47.10 12.03 23.26
C VAL A 5 46.52 11.07 22.23
N ILE A 6 47.38 10.23 21.66
CA ILE A 6 46.93 9.02 20.97
C ILE A 6 46.47 8.10 22.10
N CYS A 7 45.20 8.20 22.47
CA CYS A 7 44.57 7.14 23.25
C CYS A 7 44.54 5.91 22.35
N ASP A 8 45.18 4.85 22.84
CA ASP A 8 45.07 3.50 22.31
C ASP A 8 43.60 3.05 22.42
N ASN A 9 42.80 3.31 21.38
CA ASN A 9 41.33 3.16 21.39
C ASN A 9 40.90 1.78 20.87
N SER A 10 41.45 0.70 21.43
CA SER A 10 40.92 -0.65 21.20
C SER A 10 39.53 -0.87 21.82
N ASN A 11 39.02 0.08 22.63
CA ASN A 11 37.74 0.00 23.35
C ASN A 11 36.66 1.03 22.94
N ASN A 12 36.83 1.85 21.89
CA ASN A 12 35.75 2.75 21.46
C ASN A 12 34.71 1.98 20.61
N PRO A 13 33.48 1.75 21.12
CA PRO A 13 32.50 0.91 20.45
C PRO A 13 32.04 1.49 19.10
N LEU A 14 32.02 2.82 18.96
CA LEU A 14 31.70 3.48 17.69
C LEU A 14 32.82 3.26 16.66
N GLN A 15 34.08 3.28 17.07
CA GLN A 15 35.20 3.00 16.14
C GLN A 15 35.23 1.54 15.70
N VAL A 16 34.89 0.60 16.58
CA VAL A 16 34.74 -0.82 16.24
C VAL A 16 33.63 -1.00 15.22
N LEU A 17 32.46 -0.42 15.48
CA LEU A 17 31.31 -0.48 14.58
C LEU A 17 31.61 0.16 13.21
N LEU A 18 32.27 1.33 13.19
CA LEU A 18 32.63 2.01 11.94
C LEU A 18 33.65 1.22 11.09
N LYS A 19 34.51 0.39 11.70
CA LYS A 19 35.43 -0.48 10.95
C LYS A 19 34.69 -1.52 10.11
N GLU A 20 33.56 -2.02 10.59
CA GLU A 20 32.72 -2.99 9.85
C GLU A 20 32.12 -2.39 8.58
N PHE A 21 31.92 -1.05 8.57
CA PHE A 21 31.29 -0.32 7.48
C PHE A 21 32.27 0.52 6.66
N TYR A 22 33.58 0.34 6.83
CA TYR A 22 34.61 1.13 6.16
C TYR A 22 34.72 0.78 4.66
N GLN A 23 34.61 1.78 3.79
CA GLN A 23 34.82 1.63 2.35
C GLN A 23 36.24 2.00 1.93
N LYS A 24 36.88 1.12 1.16
CA LYS A 24 38.24 1.33 0.59
C LYS A 24 38.22 2.09 -0.75
N ASP A 25 37.18 1.92 -1.56
CA ASP A 25 37.11 2.47 -2.92
C ASP A 25 36.30 3.78 -2.99
N LYS A 26 36.86 4.79 -3.66
CA LYS A 26 36.30 6.15 -3.76
C LYS A 26 35.20 6.33 -4.81
N GLY A 27 34.84 5.26 -5.54
CA GLY A 27 33.88 5.29 -6.66
C GLY A 27 32.43 4.92 -6.29
N GLU A 28 32.18 4.37 -5.11
CA GLU A 28 30.83 4.02 -4.65
C GLU A 28 30.16 5.15 -3.83
N PHE A 29 28.82 5.20 -3.84
CA PHE A 29 28.04 6.04 -2.93
C PHE A 29 28.27 5.64 -1.47
N TYR A 30 28.39 6.63 -0.58
CA TYR A 30 28.67 6.46 0.85
C TYR A 30 27.60 7.14 1.71
N THR A 31 27.44 6.68 2.94
CA THR A 31 26.44 7.22 3.88
C THR A 31 27.02 8.27 4.83
N HIS A 32 28.24 8.05 5.32
CA HIS A 32 28.89 8.90 6.31
C HIS A 32 30.37 9.06 5.98
N THR A 33 30.99 10.16 6.40
CA THR A 33 32.44 10.34 6.40
C THR A 33 32.90 10.92 7.72
N SER A 34 34.14 10.64 8.09
CA SER A 34 34.78 11.25 9.26
C SER A 34 35.88 12.22 8.82
N ILE A 35 35.78 13.48 9.24
CA ILE A 35 36.78 14.52 8.94
C ILE A 35 37.95 14.56 9.94
N GLY A 36 37.85 13.80 11.04
CA GLY A 36 38.90 13.62 12.05
C GLY A 36 39.16 12.14 12.32
N TYR A 37 40.02 11.80 13.28
CA TYR A 37 40.38 10.39 13.53
C TYR A 37 39.23 9.60 14.21
N PRO A 38 38.90 8.38 13.76
CA PRO A 38 39.45 7.70 12.59
C PRO A 38 38.88 8.29 11.30
N LYS A 39 39.77 8.69 10.39
CA LYS A 39 39.40 9.32 9.12
C LYS A 39 38.97 8.22 8.15
N GLY A 40 37.80 8.37 7.53
CA GLY A 40 37.25 7.32 6.68
C GLY A 40 35.96 7.70 5.99
N VAL A 41 35.58 6.84 5.05
CA VAL A 41 34.30 6.87 4.32
C VAL A 41 33.56 5.58 4.68
N TYR A 42 32.29 5.70 5.04
CA TYR A 42 31.51 4.62 5.64
C TYR A 42 30.16 4.42 4.95
N LYS A 43 29.77 3.16 4.79
CA LYS A 43 28.47 2.74 4.24
C LYS A 43 27.73 1.90 5.25
N ILE A 44 26.89 2.56 6.04
CA ILE A 44 26.10 1.95 7.10
C ILE A 44 24.74 1.54 6.49
N PRO A 45 24.39 0.24 6.46
CA PRO A 45 23.09 -0.21 5.96
C PRO A 45 21.93 0.33 6.81
N LEU A 46 20.77 0.60 6.18
CA LEU A 46 19.56 1.06 6.89
C LEU A 46 19.17 0.14 8.04
N SER A 47 19.30 -1.18 7.86
CA SER A 47 19.03 -2.18 8.90
C SER A 47 19.91 -2.06 10.15
N MET A 48 21.06 -1.38 10.04
CA MET A 48 22.03 -1.17 11.13
C MET A 48 22.00 0.26 11.69
N MET A 49 21.19 1.17 11.13
CA MET A 49 21.16 2.57 11.53
C MET A 49 20.69 2.76 12.98
N ASP A 50 19.75 1.93 13.44
CA ASP A 50 19.26 1.99 14.82
C ASP A 50 20.36 1.67 15.84
N ASP A 51 21.14 0.63 15.57
CA ASP A 51 22.24 0.23 16.46
C ASP A 51 23.40 1.21 16.37
N PHE A 52 23.68 1.75 15.17
CA PHE A 52 24.60 2.86 15.00
C PHE A 52 24.21 4.08 15.84
N TYR A 53 22.96 4.52 15.80
CA TYR A 53 22.51 5.67 16.57
C TYR A 53 22.60 5.45 18.09
N LYS A 54 22.29 4.24 18.59
CA LYS A 54 22.46 3.90 20.01
C LYS A 54 23.92 3.98 20.45
N VAL A 55 24.82 3.40 19.64
CA VAL A 55 26.27 3.42 19.94
C VAL A 55 26.81 4.85 19.86
N TYR A 56 26.40 5.61 18.85
CA TYR A 56 26.78 7.00 18.66
C TYR A 56 26.30 7.89 19.82
N GLU A 57 25.04 7.76 20.25
CA GLU A 57 24.48 8.50 21.39
C GLU A 57 25.29 8.28 22.66
N LYS A 58 25.57 7.00 22.98
CA LYS A 58 26.39 6.64 24.13
C LYS A 58 27.76 7.30 24.07
N VAL A 59 28.47 7.17 22.95
CA VAL A 59 29.85 7.69 22.83
C VAL A 59 29.89 9.22 22.89
N VAL A 60 28.96 9.91 22.23
CA VAL A 60 28.99 11.37 22.08
C VAL A 60 28.40 12.10 23.29
N PHE A 61 27.26 11.63 23.81
CA PHE A 61 26.53 12.34 24.84
C PHE A 61 26.72 11.77 26.25
N HIS A 62 26.92 10.45 26.40
CA HIS A 62 27.17 9.84 27.72
C HIS A 62 28.66 9.81 28.05
N ASP A 63 29.47 9.22 27.17
CA ASP A 63 30.92 9.07 27.36
C ASP A 63 31.68 10.37 27.02
N LYS A 64 31.01 11.34 26.39
CA LYS A 64 31.54 12.67 26.00
C LYS A 64 32.82 12.59 25.16
N ILE A 65 32.93 11.57 24.32
CA ILE A 65 34.06 11.37 23.42
C ILE A 65 33.79 12.14 22.13
N PRO A 66 34.67 13.10 21.74
CA PRO A 66 34.48 13.86 20.51
C PRO A 66 34.48 12.97 19.26
N THR A 67 33.48 13.17 18.40
CA THR A 67 33.37 12.53 17.09
C THR A 67 33.38 13.56 15.97
N TYR A 68 33.77 13.13 14.77
CA TYR A 68 33.98 14.01 13.62
C TYR A 68 33.15 13.56 12.40
N LEU A 69 31.98 13.00 12.64
CA LEU A 69 31.14 12.40 11.60
C LEU A 69 30.31 13.43 10.85
N THR A 70 30.17 13.20 9.55
CA THR A 70 29.31 13.94 8.64
C THR A 70 28.50 12.96 7.78
N GLU A 71 27.30 13.35 7.40
CA GLU A 71 26.33 12.58 6.63
C GLU A 71 26.38 13.01 5.16
N GLY A 72 26.51 12.03 4.25
CA GLY A 72 26.48 12.27 2.82
C GLY A 72 25.08 12.66 2.34
N ILE A 73 25.02 13.58 1.37
CA ILE A 73 23.75 14.05 0.77
C ILE A 73 23.63 13.73 -0.74
N ARG A 74 24.70 13.29 -1.40
CA ARG A 74 24.75 13.17 -2.87
C ARG A 74 24.00 11.97 -3.44
N ASP A 75 23.81 10.94 -2.64
CA ASP A 75 23.01 9.75 -2.95
C ASP A 75 21.55 9.89 -2.51
N GLN A 76 21.18 11.02 -1.90
CA GLN A 76 19.81 11.30 -1.45
C GLN A 76 19.07 12.08 -2.54
N ARG A 77 17.87 11.62 -2.91
CA ARG A 77 16.98 12.37 -3.81
C ARG A 77 16.40 13.61 -3.12
N PHE A 78 16.12 13.49 -1.82
CA PHE A 78 15.52 14.53 -1.00
C PHE A 78 16.29 14.66 0.32
N THR A 79 16.28 15.86 0.91
CA THR A 79 16.88 16.10 2.22
C THR A 79 15.98 17.04 3.02
N PRO A 80 16.11 17.08 4.35
CA PRO A 80 15.43 18.11 5.13
C PRO A 80 15.90 19.50 4.71
N LEU A 81 15.09 20.52 4.98
CA LEU A 81 15.51 21.90 4.82
C LEU A 81 16.67 22.19 5.78
N LYS A 82 17.84 22.46 5.18
CA LYS A 82 19.07 22.79 5.90
C LYS A 82 19.46 24.23 5.57
N ILE A 83 19.82 24.99 6.58
CA ILE A 83 20.26 26.37 6.43
C ILE A 83 21.55 26.50 7.25
N ASP A 84 22.63 26.92 6.60
CA ASP A 84 23.89 27.23 7.26
C ASP A 84 24.18 28.73 7.05
N ILE A 85 24.33 29.44 8.18
CA ILE A 85 24.51 30.88 8.22
C ILE A 85 25.87 31.17 8.82
N ASP A 86 26.75 31.77 8.03
CA ASP A 86 28.14 32.07 8.40
C ASP A 86 28.38 33.59 8.41
N PHE A 87 28.40 34.19 9.60
CA PHE A 87 28.72 35.60 9.76
C PHE A 87 30.21 35.83 9.92
N ARG A 88 30.73 36.86 9.23
CA ARG A 88 32.12 37.29 9.36
C ARG A 88 32.21 38.79 9.58
N TYR A 89 33.06 39.21 10.51
CA TYR A 89 33.22 40.62 10.87
C TYR A 89 34.55 40.84 11.59
N TYR A 90 34.97 42.10 11.71
CA TYR A 90 36.15 42.50 12.46
C TYR A 90 35.76 43.07 13.83
N ASP A 91 36.44 42.59 14.88
CA ASP A 91 36.27 43.11 16.24
C ASP A 91 37.56 42.97 17.06
N SER A 92 37.64 43.75 18.14
CA SER A 92 38.74 43.71 19.11
C SER A 92 38.67 42.49 20.03
N THR A 93 37.45 42.00 20.31
CA THR A 93 37.18 40.88 21.21
C THR A 93 36.25 39.86 20.58
N LEU A 94 36.34 38.61 21.04
CA LEU A 94 35.52 37.51 20.53
C LEU A 94 34.09 37.63 21.06
N LYS A 95 33.27 38.42 20.36
CA LYS A 95 31.89 38.76 20.77
C LYS A 95 30.91 38.49 19.64
N ARG A 96 29.82 37.76 19.93
CA ARG A 96 28.70 37.53 19.01
C ARG A 96 27.91 38.82 18.76
N ARG A 97 27.56 39.10 17.50
CA ARG A 97 26.85 40.33 17.11
C ARG A 97 25.35 40.15 16.90
N TYR A 98 24.94 39.06 16.24
CA TYR A 98 23.51 38.80 16.01
C TYR A 98 22.79 38.46 17.31
N LYS A 99 21.51 38.79 17.36
CA LYS A 99 20.59 38.44 18.44
C LYS A 99 19.75 37.23 18.06
N GLN A 100 19.17 36.57 19.05
CA GLN A 100 18.33 35.40 18.80
C GLN A 100 17.06 35.76 18.03
N GLU A 101 16.55 36.98 18.24
CA GLU A 101 15.41 37.53 17.51
C GLU A 101 15.70 37.64 16.00
N ASP A 102 16.94 37.95 15.61
CA ASP A 102 17.33 38.06 14.20
C ASP A 102 17.25 36.68 13.50
N ILE A 103 17.71 35.62 14.17
CA ILE A 103 17.65 34.24 13.64
C ILE A 103 16.20 33.76 13.53
N ILE A 104 15.36 34.13 14.49
CA ILE A 104 13.93 33.80 14.46
C ILE A 104 13.23 34.53 13.31
N GLU A 105 13.59 35.78 13.03
CA GLU A 105 13.05 36.54 11.89
C GLU A 105 13.49 35.91 10.56
N ILE A 106 14.72 35.41 10.46
CA ILE A 106 15.16 34.60 9.31
C ILE A 106 14.28 33.35 9.17
N CYS A 107 14.02 32.60 10.25
CA CYS A 107 13.14 31.41 10.19
C CYS A 107 11.72 31.76 9.72
N LYS A 108 11.15 32.88 10.19
CA LYS A 108 9.86 33.40 9.72
C LYS A 108 9.86 33.68 8.23
N LYS A 109 10.90 34.34 7.71
CA LYS A 109 11.00 34.63 6.28
C LYS A 109 11.16 33.36 5.45
N TYR A 110 11.92 32.38 5.94
CA TYR A 110 11.98 31.05 5.32
C TYR A 110 10.60 30.41 5.27
N MET A 111 9.87 30.37 6.39
CA MET A 111 8.52 29.79 6.44
C MET A 111 7.53 30.55 5.56
N LEU A 112 7.59 31.88 5.52
CA LEU A 112 6.75 32.70 4.65
C LEU A 112 6.91 32.30 3.18
N TYR A 113 8.16 32.19 2.71
CA TYR A 113 8.42 31.75 1.34
C TYR A 113 8.09 30.28 1.12
N LEU A 114 8.32 29.40 2.10
CA LEU A 114 7.93 28.00 2.01
C LEU A 114 6.41 27.82 1.95
N ASP A 115 5.63 28.62 2.67
CA ASP A 115 4.16 28.62 2.60
C ASP A 115 3.66 29.02 1.19
N GLU A 116 4.46 29.68 0.34
CA GLU A 116 4.12 29.89 -1.08
C GLU A 116 4.23 28.60 -1.93
N TYR A 117 5.06 27.64 -1.50
CA TYR A 117 5.37 26.43 -2.25
C TYR A 117 4.73 25.17 -1.65
N LEU A 118 4.58 25.08 -0.33
CA LEU A 118 4.13 23.88 0.37
C LEU A 118 2.60 23.85 0.58
N GLU A 119 1.99 22.67 0.52
CA GLU A 119 0.58 22.45 0.82
C GLU A 119 0.34 22.30 2.33
N GLU A 120 -0.03 23.41 2.98
CA GLU A 120 -0.40 23.52 4.39
C GLU A 120 0.48 22.65 5.33
N PRO A 121 1.72 23.10 5.61
CA PRO A 121 2.59 22.45 6.58
C PRO A 121 1.93 22.35 7.95
N ASP A 122 2.00 21.18 8.56
CA ASP A 122 1.42 20.90 9.88
C ASP A 122 2.21 21.56 11.03
N LYS A 123 1.78 21.29 12.26
CA LYS A 123 2.36 21.91 13.46
C LYS A 123 3.82 21.49 13.70
N ASP A 124 4.19 20.25 13.40
CA ASP A 124 5.54 19.73 13.65
C ASP A 124 6.48 19.94 12.45
N GLU A 125 5.95 20.02 11.23
CA GLU A 125 6.67 20.46 10.02
C GLU A 125 7.18 21.91 10.15
N ARG A 126 6.49 22.73 10.94
CA ARG A 126 6.85 24.13 11.21
C ARG A 126 7.93 24.32 12.27
N GLU A 127 8.51 23.24 12.80
CA GLU A 127 9.57 23.33 13.82
C GLU A 127 10.95 23.55 13.20
N PHE A 128 11.57 24.68 13.52
CA PHE A 128 12.96 25.01 13.20
C PHE A 128 13.84 24.79 14.42
N PHE A 129 14.88 23.98 14.25
CA PHE A 129 15.89 23.67 15.25
C PHE A 129 17.10 24.55 14.98
N ILE A 130 17.38 25.48 15.90
CA ILE A 130 18.48 26.44 15.79
C ILE A 130 19.64 25.92 16.61
N LEU A 131 20.75 25.60 15.93
CA LEU A 131 21.97 25.06 16.52
C LEU A 131 23.07 26.13 16.52
N GLU A 132 23.69 26.33 17.67
CA GLU A 132 24.74 27.33 17.86
C GLU A 132 25.96 26.72 18.56
N LYS A 133 27.12 27.36 18.35
CA LYS A 133 28.29 27.16 19.20
C LYS A 133 28.16 27.96 20.50
N PRO A 134 28.86 27.56 21.58
CA PRO A 134 28.91 28.33 22.81
C PRO A 134 29.45 29.76 22.62
N GLU A 135 30.44 29.94 21.73
CA GLU A 135 31.07 31.22 21.42
C GLU A 135 31.55 31.26 19.97
N PRO A 136 31.73 32.48 19.38
CA PRO A 136 32.33 32.64 18.06
C PRO A 136 33.77 32.13 18.00
N SER A 137 34.40 32.15 16.82
CA SER A 137 35.81 31.77 16.71
C SER A 137 36.60 32.68 15.78
N TYR A 138 37.89 32.87 16.06
CA TYR A 138 38.77 33.61 15.15
C TYR A 138 38.87 32.92 13.79
N ASP A 139 38.83 33.71 12.72
CA ASP A 139 39.18 33.24 11.39
C ASP A 139 40.71 33.14 11.30
N VAL A 140 41.17 31.93 10.99
CA VAL A 140 42.60 31.63 10.87
C VAL A 140 42.98 31.38 9.42
N ASP A 141 44.20 31.70 9.05
CA ASP A 141 44.76 31.37 7.75
C ASP A 141 45.18 29.89 7.65
N LYS A 142 45.80 29.48 6.53
CA LYS A 142 46.25 28.09 6.33
C LYS A 142 47.37 27.67 7.29
N LYS A 143 48.04 28.61 7.96
CA LYS A 143 49.09 28.37 8.96
C LYS A 143 48.54 28.38 10.39
N GLY A 144 47.27 28.70 10.59
CA GLY A 144 46.62 28.78 11.89
C GLY A 144 46.75 30.15 12.56
N GLU A 145 47.23 31.16 11.85
CA GLU A 145 47.40 32.53 12.35
C GLU A 145 46.08 33.30 12.25
N LYS A 146 45.75 34.11 13.27
CA LYS A 146 44.51 34.89 13.30
C LYS A 146 44.58 36.01 12.27
N LYS A 147 43.58 36.12 11.40
CA LYS A 147 43.52 37.20 10.42
C LYS A 147 43.18 38.53 11.09
N GLN A 148 43.84 39.60 10.65
CA GLN A 148 43.59 40.96 11.11
C GLN A 148 43.38 41.92 9.93
N ASN A 149 42.62 43.01 10.14
CA ASN A 149 42.55 44.11 9.18
C ASN A 149 43.70 45.12 9.40
N ALA A 150 43.76 46.15 8.56
CA ALA A 150 44.78 47.21 8.66
C ALA A 150 44.75 48.00 9.99
N GLU A 151 43.64 47.94 10.73
CA GLU A 151 43.44 48.60 12.03
C GLU A 151 43.79 47.70 13.22
N GLY A 152 44.27 46.47 12.97
CA GLY A 152 44.65 45.50 14.00
C GLY A 152 43.47 44.73 14.63
N LEU A 153 42.25 44.89 14.12
CA LEU A 153 41.08 44.13 14.58
C LEU A 153 41.13 42.70 14.05
N TYR A 154 40.69 41.74 14.86
CA TYR A 154 40.67 40.34 14.47
C TYR A 154 39.42 40.01 13.65
N ARG A 155 39.60 39.21 12.59
CA ARG A 155 38.48 38.65 11.84
C ARG A 155 37.84 37.51 12.62
N ILE A 156 36.55 37.59 12.87
CA ILE A 156 35.75 36.63 13.64
C ILE A 156 34.79 35.91 12.69
N LYS A 157 34.55 34.63 12.98
CA LYS A 157 33.55 33.76 12.36
C LYS A 157 32.56 33.31 13.42
N ASP A 158 31.28 33.60 13.21
CA ASP A 158 30.18 33.11 14.04
C ASP A 158 29.13 32.48 13.14
N GLY A 159 28.80 31.21 13.40
CA GLY A 159 27.93 30.44 12.52
C GLY A 159 26.70 29.93 13.25
N VAL A 160 25.61 29.71 12.52
CA VAL A 160 24.35 29.13 13.00
C VAL A 160 23.90 28.08 11.99
N HIS A 161 23.64 26.86 12.46
CA HIS A 161 23.00 25.84 11.65
C HIS A 161 21.52 25.77 12.03
N ILE A 162 20.63 25.71 11.03
CA ILE A 162 19.20 25.58 11.25
C ILE A 162 18.68 24.41 10.42
N LEU A 163 17.87 23.55 11.03
CA LEU A 163 17.12 22.52 10.31
C LEU A 163 15.62 22.68 10.56
N ALA A 164 14.82 22.52 9.51
CA ALA A 164 13.43 22.11 9.64
C ALA A 164 13.34 20.62 9.23
N PRO A 165 13.51 19.69 10.19
CA PRO A 165 13.80 18.27 9.90
C PRO A 165 12.65 17.53 9.20
N ARG A 166 11.44 18.08 9.28
CA ARG A 166 10.21 17.51 8.72
C ARG A 166 9.77 18.20 7.42
N ILE A 167 10.43 19.28 7.01
CA ILE A 167 10.25 19.84 5.67
C ILE A 167 11.29 19.16 4.77
N ILE A 168 10.88 18.08 4.12
CA ILE A 168 11.71 17.34 3.17
C ILE A 168 11.54 17.91 1.76
N SER A 169 12.64 18.25 1.11
CA SER A 169 12.62 18.83 -0.24
C SER A 169 13.84 18.43 -1.07
N ASN A 170 13.81 18.78 -2.37
CA ASN A 170 14.97 18.64 -3.26
C ASN A 170 15.86 19.89 -3.16
N SER A 171 17.07 19.79 -3.71
CA SER A 171 18.03 20.91 -3.74
C SER A 171 17.45 22.12 -4.48
N LYS A 172 16.68 21.93 -5.56
CA LYS A 172 16.10 23.03 -6.35
C LYS A 172 15.17 23.93 -5.54
N LEU A 173 14.24 23.37 -4.76
CA LEU A 173 13.38 24.17 -3.88
C LEU A 173 14.22 24.90 -2.81
N GLN A 174 15.19 24.24 -2.18
CA GLN A 174 16.04 24.89 -1.16
C GLN A 174 16.83 26.07 -1.76
N LEU A 175 17.33 25.94 -3.01
CA LEU A 175 17.99 27.01 -3.74
C LEU A 175 17.06 28.18 -4.04
N ILE A 176 15.83 27.91 -4.49
CA ILE A 176 14.83 28.94 -4.76
C ILE A 176 14.55 29.76 -3.51
N ILE A 177 14.30 29.09 -2.37
CA ILE A 177 13.99 29.75 -1.11
C ILE A 177 15.22 30.52 -0.60
N ARG A 178 16.42 29.92 -0.61
CA ARG A 178 17.67 30.60 -0.27
C ARG A 178 17.85 31.88 -1.10
N ASN A 179 17.61 31.79 -2.42
CA ASN A 179 17.75 32.92 -3.33
C ASN A 179 16.78 34.06 -3.05
N LYS A 180 15.56 33.74 -2.58
CA LYS A 180 14.61 34.76 -2.10
C LYS A 180 15.11 35.40 -0.80
N ILE A 181 15.65 34.62 0.13
CA ILE A 181 16.07 35.09 1.45
C ILE A 181 17.22 36.11 1.39
N TYR A 182 18.33 35.80 0.72
CA TYR A 182 19.47 36.74 0.74
C TYR A 182 19.23 38.01 -0.09
N LYS A 183 18.15 38.04 -0.90
CA LYS A 183 17.68 39.19 -1.67
C LYS A 183 16.52 39.94 -1.00
N ASP A 184 16.00 39.41 0.11
CA ASP A 184 14.88 40.01 0.84
C ASP A 184 15.32 41.32 1.49
N LYS A 185 14.57 42.40 1.24
CA LYS A 185 14.91 43.75 1.70
C LYS A 185 14.90 43.87 3.22
N ASP A 186 13.98 43.18 3.89
CA ASP A 186 13.85 43.25 5.35
C ASP A 186 15.01 42.51 6.03
N ILE A 187 15.43 41.37 5.45
CA ILE A 187 16.62 40.64 5.90
C ILE A 187 17.88 41.48 5.70
N ILE A 188 18.06 42.10 4.52
CA ILE A 188 19.21 42.97 4.24
C ILE A 188 19.27 44.13 5.24
N GLN A 189 18.17 44.87 5.40
CA GLN A 189 18.11 46.01 6.32
C GLN A 189 18.37 45.61 7.78
N MET A 190 17.95 44.41 8.18
CA MET A 190 18.24 43.86 9.51
C MET A 190 19.74 43.57 9.66
N LEU A 191 20.37 42.93 8.66
CA LEU A 191 21.77 42.52 8.71
C LEU A 191 22.75 43.70 8.55
N ASP A 192 22.40 44.75 7.79
CA ASP A 192 23.20 45.97 7.61
C ASP A 192 23.58 46.62 8.96
N LYS A 193 22.74 46.47 10.00
CA LYS A 193 22.99 47.00 11.35
C LYS A 193 24.28 46.46 11.99
N TYR A 194 24.78 45.32 11.53
CA TYR A 194 25.90 44.61 12.16
C TYR A 194 27.23 44.76 11.42
N ASN A 195 27.23 45.38 10.22
CA ASN A 195 28.41 45.61 9.38
C ASN A 195 29.26 44.34 9.18
N PHE A 196 28.65 43.28 8.63
CA PHE A 196 29.37 42.05 8.27
C PHE A 196 30.31 42.30 7.07
N ASP A 197 31.43 41.56 7.03
CA ASP A 197 32.48 41.71 6.01
C ASP A 197 32.30 40.79 4.78
N ASN A 198 31.41 39.80 4.87
CA ASN A 198 31.05 38.90 3.79
C ASN A 198 29.69 39.28 3.19
N GLY A 199 29.53 39.07 1.88
CA GLY A 199 28.30 39.41 1.18
C GLY A 199 27.12 38.54 1.60
N TYR A 200 25.89 39.02 1.41
CA TYR A 200 24.66 38.30 1.77
C TYR A 200 24.56 36.90 1.16
N HIS A 201 25.01 36.75 -0.09
CA HIS A 201 25.10 35.43 -0.73
C HIS A 201 26.06 34.48 0.00
N ASP A 202 27.15 34.98 0.60
CA ASP A 202 28.12 34.16 1.32
C ASP A 202 27.75 33.97 2.80
N ILE A 203 26.82 34.78 3.32
CA ILE A 203 26.26 34.59 4.66
C ILE A 203 25.38 33.34 4.69
N PHE A 204 24.54 33.12 3.69
CA PHE A 204 23.72 31.90 3.58
C PHE A 204 24.47 30.88 2.72
N ASP A 205 25.13 29.88 3.31
CA ASP A 205 26.02 28.99 2.56
C ASP A 205 25.24 28.14 1.54
N LEU A 206 25.66 28.18 0.28
CA LEU A 206 25.14 27.36 -0.80
C LEU A 206 25.59 25.90 -0.66
N ALA A 207 26.79 25.68 -0.13
CA ALA A 207 27.46 24.40 -0.22
C ALA A 207 26.74 23.29 0.56
N VAL A 208 25.96 23.62 1.59
CA VAL A 208 25.18 22.65 2.37
C VAL A 208 23.95 22.08 1.65
N ILE A 209 23.55 22.70 0.53
CA ILE A 209 22.44 22.25 -0.31
C ILE A 209 22.92 21.24 -1.36
N GLU A 210 24.14 21.41 -1.90
CA GLU A 210 24.60 20.66 -3.08
C GLU A 210 25.90 19.86 -2.86
N ASN A 211 26.86 20.40 -2.11
CA ASN A 211 28.27 20.02 -2.25
C ASN A 211 28.85 19.34 -0.99
N ASN A 212 28.49 19.83 0.19
CA ASN A 212 29.07 19.46 1.48
C ASN A 212 28.20 18.45 2.22
N ASN A 213 28.85 17.52 2.91
CA ASN A 213 28.19 16.65 3.88
C ASN A 213 27.68 17.46 5.07
N TRP A 214 26.57 17.00 5.66
CA TRP A 214 26.00 17.63 6.84
C TRP A 214 26.66 17.11 8.12
N GLN A 215 26.96 17.97 9.08
CA GLN A 215 27.58 17.52 10.34
C GLN A 215 26.55 16.84 11.23
N MET A 216 26.83 15.60 11.68
CA MET A 216 25.93 14.89 12.59
C MET A 216 25.73 15.67 13.89
N TYR A 217 24.52 15.63 14.43
CA TYR A 217 24.22 16.26 15.71
C TYR A 217 25.17 15.74 16.82
N GLY A 218 25.78 16.66 17.57
CA GLY A 218 26.78 16.35 18.59
C GLY A 218 28.22 16.13 18.08
N SER A 219 28.44 15.91 16.77
CA SER A 219 29.78 15.84 16.18
C SER A 219 30.43 17.23 16.05
N THR A 220 31.76 17.25 16.01
CA THR A 220 32.58 18.47 16.04
C THR A 220 33.57 18.50 14.86
N LYS A 221 34.12 19.68 14.53
CA LYS A 221 35.33 19.79 13.69
C LYS A 221 36.55 19.72 14.61
N PRO A 222 37.66 19.07 14.22
CA PRO A 222 38.85 18.96 15.08
C PRO A 222 39.25 20.30 15.72
N GLY A 223 39.30 20.35 17.06
CA GLY A 223 39.65 21.54 17.83
C GLY A 223 38.58 22.64 17.91
N LYS A 224 37.32 22.36 17.55
CA LYS A 224 36.18 23.30 17.64
C LYS A 224 35.04 22.71 18.48
N PRO A 225 34.24 23.53 19.18
CA PRO A 225 33.05 23.04 19.87
C PRO A 225 31.97 22.57 18.87
N PRO A 226 31.10 21.63 19.27
CA PRO A 226 29.97 21.19 18.45
C PRO A 226 28.89 22.28 18.37
N TYR A 227 28.07 22.20 17.32
CA TYR A 227 26.81 22.93 17.22
C TYR A 227 25.73 22.13 17.94
N LEU A 228 25.11 22.70 18.97
CA LEU A 228 24.05 22.05 19.75
C LEU A 228 22.76 22.86 19.66
N VAL A 229 21.61 22.19 19.78
CA VAL A 229 20.30 22.85 19.72
C VAL A 229 20.19 23.85 20.87
N LYS A 230 20.16 25.13 20.52
CA LYS A 230 20.04 26.24 21.47
C LYS A 230 18.59 26.66 21.65
N LYS A 231 17.78 26.57 20.59
CA LYS A 231 16.36 26.92 20.59
C LYS A 231 15.60 26.10 19.55
N ILE A 232 14.35 25.79 19.88
CA ILE A 232 13.39 25.23 18.94
C ILE A 232 12.22 26.20 18.86
N VAL A 233 11.90 26.64 17.65
CA VAL A 233 10.78 27.53 17.40
C VAL A 233 9.85 26.91 16.38
N ARG A 234 8.56 27.06 16.61
CA ARG A 234 7.55 26.72 15.63
C ARG A 234 7.05 27.99 14.96
N VAL A 235 7.06 28.00 13.63
CA VAL A 235 6.96 29.23 12.86
C VAL A 235 5.78 29.16 11.89
N TRP A 236 4.94 30.20 11.94
CA TRP A 236 3.93 30.51 10.94
C TRP A 236 4.23 31.88 10.34
N SER A 237 3.60 32.20 9.22
CA SER A 237 3.70 33.53 8.59
C SER A 237 3.32 34.68 9.53
N ASN A 238 2.43 34.45 10.50
CA ASN A 238 1.91 35.46 11.41
C ASN A 238 2.19 35.21 12.91
N LYS A 239 2.79 34.07 13.28
CA LYS A 239 2.95 33.65 14.69
C LYS A 239 4.22 32.85 14.90
N ILE A 240 4.80 32.96 16.10
CA ILE A 240 5.85 32.06 16.58
C ILE A 240 5.43 31.44 17.91
N GLU A 241 5.78 30.17 18.10
CA GLU A 241 5.74 29.50 19.40
C GLU A 241 7.12 28.98 19.79
N ASN A 242 7.53 29.19 21.04
CA ASN A 242 8.73 28.54 21.57
C ASN A 242 8.39 27.10 21.94
N VAL A 243 9.23 26.16 21.52
CA VAL A 243 9.12 24.75 21.89
C VAL A 243 10.16 24.47 22.97
N ALA A 244 9.74 23.82 24.05
CA ALA A 244 10.62 23.53 25.18
C ALA A 244 11.74 22.56 24.74
N LEU A 245 12.99 22.85 25.12
CA LEU A 245 14.15 22.05 24.72
C LEU A 245 14.09 20.61 25.22
N ASN A 246 13.48 20.40 26.39
CA ASN A 246 13.28 19.08 26.99
C ASN A 246 12.17 18.27 26.29
N LYS A 247 11.51 18.79 25.24
CA LYS A 247 10.61 18.00 24.39
C LYS A 247 11.35 16.82 23.74
N TYR A 248 12.64 16.98 23.46
CA TYR A 248 13.45 15.99 22.77
C TYR A 248 14.69 15.61 23.59
N ASN A 249 14.97 14.31 23.68
CA ASN A 249 16.22 13.79 24.22
C ASN A 249 17.32 13.71 23.13
N ASN A 250 18.55 13.43 23.52
CA ASN A 250 19.68 13.42 22.58
C ASN A 250 19.55 12.33 21.50
N GLY A 251 19.11 11.11 21.85
CA GLY A 251 18.84 10.04 20.90
C GLY A 251 17.78 10.41 19.85
N GLU A 252 16.70 11.06 20.28
CA GLU A 252 15.67 11.60 19.38
C GLU A 252 16.24 12.69 18.47
N LEU A 253 17.03 13.62 19.00
CA LEU A 253 17.64 14.69 18.21
C LEU A 253 18.64 14.17 17.17
N ILE A 254 19.43 13.14 17.49
CA ILE A 254 20.35 12.50 16.53
C ILE A 254 19.58 12.00 15.31
N ARG A 255 18.45 11.32 15.53
CA ARG A 255 17.60 10.75 14.48
C ARG A 255 16.84 11.82 13.71
N LEU A 256 16.25 12.76 14.45
CA LEU A 256 15.40 13.80 13.88
C LEU A 256 16.22 14.76 13.01
N LEU A 257 17.43 15.13 13.44
CA LEU A 257 18.31 16.07 12.72
C LEU A 257 19.24 15.39 11.71
N SER A 258 19.10 14.08 11.52
CA SER A 258 19.77 13.34 10.45
C SER A 258 19.25 13.79 9.08
N VAL A 259 20.16 13.99 8.13
CA VAL A 259 19.81 14.30 6.74
C VAL A 259 19.64 13.05 5.88
N ARG A 260 19.78 11.87 6.48
CA ARG A 260 19.66 10.55 5.84
C ARG A 260 18.24 10.01 6.00
N ASP A 261 17.92 9.01 5.16
CA ASP A 261 16.70 8.21 5.24
C ASP A 261 15.41 9.03 5.07
N LYS A 262 15.40 9.95 4.09
CA LYS A 262 14.27 10.83 3.79
C LYS A 262 13.72 10.55 2.40
N ASP A 263 12.64 9.77 2.33
CA ASP A 263 12.05 9.33 1.07
C ASP A 263 10.72 10.02 0.70
N GLU A 264 10.11 10.74 1.65
CA GLU A 264 8.81 11.42 1.47
C GLU A 264 9.01 12.92 1.27
N TYR A 265 8.68 13.44 0.08
CA TYR A 265 8.78 14.87 -0.25
C TYR A 265 7.61 15.67 0.35
N SER A 266 7.88 16.86 0.88
CA SER A 266 6.83 17.75 1.41
C SER A 266 5.90 18.19 0.29
N LEU A 267 4.60 17.90 0.42
CA LEU A 267 3.60 18.21 -0.61
C LEU A 267 3.69 19.67 -1.05
N LEU A 268 3.74 19.87 -2.37
CA LEU A 268 3.77 21.20 -2.97
C LEU A 268 2.36 21.65 -3.33
N LYS A 269 2.18 22.97 -3.42
CA LYS A 269 1.03 23.54 -4.10
C LYS A 269 1.13 23.23 -5.58
N THR A 270 0.05 22.72 -6.16
CA THR A 270 -0.03 22.29 -7.57
C THR A 270 0.48 23.35 -8.55
N THR A 271 0.25 24.64 -8.28
CA THR A 271 0.71 25.76 -9.13
C THR A 271 2.23 25.97 -9.15
N LYS A 272 2.97 25.36 -8.21
CA LYS A 272 4.42 25.52 -8.03
C LYS A 272 5.24 24.28 -8.36
N GLU A 273 4.60 23.16 -8.66
CA GLU A 273 5.28 21.90 -8.96
C GLU A 273 6.07 21.93 -10.28
N LEU A 274 5.50 22.56 -11.32
CA LEU A 274 6.15 22.71 -12.63
C LEU A 274 7.46 23.50 -12.52
N GLU A 275 7.52 24.51 -11.64
CA GLU A 275 8.74 25.31 -11.39
C GLU A 275 9.87 24.44 -10.80
N ILE A 276 9.52 23.38 -10.05
CA ILE A 276 10.46 22.57 -9.25
C ILE A 276 10.82 21.26 -9.95
N PHE A 277 9.88 20.56 -10.56
CA PHE A 277 10.09 19.22 -11.11
C PHE A 277 10.26 19.16 -12.64
N HIS A 278 9.98 20.23 -13.38
CA HIS A 278 10.34 20.29 -14.80
C HIS A 278 11.70 20.97 -15.01
N ASP A 279 12.65 20.18 -15.46
CA ASP A 279 13.85 20.60 -16.17
C ASP A 279 13.78 19.93 -17.55
N PRO A 280 13.72 20.67 -18.67
CA PRO A 280 13.66 20.09 -20.00
C PRO A 280 14.91 19.27 -20.40
N ASN A 281 15.95 19.20 -19.56
CA ASN A 281 17.21 18.50 -19.86
C ASN A 281 17.54 17.28 -18.96
N ASP A 282 16.70 16.87 -18.00
CA ASP A 282 17.05 15.73 -17.12
C ASP A 282 16.64 14.36 -17.70
N ARG A 283 17.62 13.56 -18.12
CA ARG A 283 17.48 12.19 -18.67
C ARG A 283 17.71 11.09 -17.63
N SER A 284 17.56 11.34 -16.33
CA SER A 284 17.94 10.39 -15.29
C SER A 284 16.79 9.93 -14.37
N SER A 285 15.82 9.18 -14.91
CA SER A 285 14.89 8.42 -14.07
C SER A 285 14.54 7.06 -14.66
N CYS A 286 15.36 6.04 -14.38
CA CYS A 286 15.00 4.62 -14.43
C CYS A 286 16.11 3.80 -13.75
N ARG A 287 15.91 3.39 -12.50
CA ARG A 287 16.60 2.23 -11.92
C ARG A 287 15.61 1.43 -11.06
N PRO A 288 15.40 0.13 -11.32
CA PRO A 288 14.49 -0.71 -10.53
C PRO A 288 15.10 -1.13 -9.19
N HIS A 289 14.26 -1.18 -8.14
CA HIS A 289 14.60 -1.68 -6.81
C HIS A 289 14.56 -3.22 -6.75
N ARG A 290 15.53 -3.78 -6.01
CA ARG A 290 15.76 -5.22 -5.77
C ARG A 290 14.65 -5.83 -4.90
N MET A 291 13.99 -6.89 -5.37
CA MET A 291 12.96 -7.61 -4.64
C MET A 291 13.54 -8.56 -3.57
N LEU A 292 12.92 -8.58 -2.39
CA LEU A 292 13.18 -9.51 -1.30
C LEU A 292 12.56 -10.89 -1.62
N SER A 293 13.36 -11.95 -1.54
CA SER A 293 12.91 -13.33 -1.76
C SER A 293 12.29 -13.93 -0.48
N LYS A 294 11.15 -14.59 -0.63
CA LYS A 294 10.61 -15.54 0.35
C LYS A 294 10.67 -16.94 -0.25
N SER A 295 11.24 -17.87 0.51
CA SER A 295 11.34 -19.30 0.16
C SER A 295 9.96 -19.92 -0.07
N LYS A 296 9.82 -20.76 -1.11
CA LYS A 296 8.68 -21.66 -1.27
C LYS A 296 9.13 -23.08 -1.62
N LYS A 297 8.36 -24.03 -1.09
CA LYS A 297 8.43 -25.48 -1.27
C LYS A 297 8.25 -25.87 -2.74
N GLN A 298 9.06 -26.81 -3.21
CA GLN A 298 9.02 -27.38 -4.56
C GLN A 298 7.72 -28.16 -4.80
N LYS A 299 7.02 -27.85 -5.91
CA LYS A 299 6.01 -28.73 -6.52
C LYS A 299 6.63 -29.42 -7.74
N HIS A 300 6.20 -30.66 -8.01
CA HIS A 300 6.73 -31.49 -9.08
C HIS A 300 6.38 -30.94 -10.47
N ILE A 301 7.36 -30.39 -11.21
CA ILE A 301 7.25 -30.12 -12.65
C ILE A 301 7.25 -31.45 -13.42
N ARG A 302 6.29 -31.61 -14.32
CA ARG A 302 6.15 -32.76 -15.23
C ARG A 302 7.05 -32.54 -16.46
N LYS A 303 7.84 -33.55 -16.84
CA LYS A 303 8.76 -33.45 -17.99
C LYS A 303 7.98 -33.32 -19.31
N LEU A 304 8.30 -32.30 -20.13
CA LEU A 304 7.89 -32.18 -21.53
C LEU A 304 8.42 -33.37 -22.34
N LYS A 305 7.62 -33.86 -23.29
CA LYS A 305 8.08 -34.83 -24.29
C LYS A 305 9.11 -34.19 -25.21
N GLN A 306 10.01 -34.99 -25.80
CA GLN A 306 11.09 -34.49 -26.67
C GLN A 306 10.56 -33.72 -27.89
N SER A 307 9.38 -34.09 -28.42
CA SER A 307 8.68 -33.35 -29.48
C SER A 307 8.21 -31.97 -29.02
N GLN A 308 7.71 -31.85 -27.80
CA GLN A 308 7.26 -30.57 -27.23
C GLN A 308 8.44 -29.64 -26.95
N LEU A 309 9.57 -30.19 -26.49
CA LEU A 309 10.81 -29.42 -26.26
C LEU A 309 11.35 -28.83 -27.56
N LYS A 310 11.29 -29.59 -28.66
CA LYS A 310 11.66 -29.08 -29.99
C LYS A 310 10.77 -27.92 -30.43
N LEU A 311 9.47 -28.01 -30.17
CA LEU A 311 8.50 -26.95 -30.50
C LEU A 311 8.78 -25.66 -29.72
N VAL A 312 9.12 -25.77 -28.42
CA VAL A 312 9.51 -24.64 -27.57
C VAL A 312 10.71 -23.91 -28.16
N ILE A 313 11.74 -24.65 -28.60
CA ILE A 313 12.93 -24.08 -29.23
C ILE A 313 12.57 -23.32 -30.51
N GLU A 314 11.74 -23.90 -31.37
CA GLU A 314 11.31 -23.25 -32.61
C GLU A 314 10.48 -21.98 -32.34
N TYR A 315 9.69 -21.93 -31.27
CA TYR A 315 9.00 -20.70 -30.87
C TYR A 315 9.94 -19.61 -30.34
N VAL A 316 11.03 -19.97 -29.67
CA VAL A 316 12.07 -19.00 -29.28
C VAL A 316 12.73 -18.39 -30.52
N ASP A 317 12.86 -19.15 -31.60
CA ASP A 317 13.41 -18.66 -32.87
C ASP A 317 12.48 -17.65 -33.58
N CYS A 318 11.19 -17.60 -33.22
CA CYS A 318 10.28 -16.55 -33.67
C CYS A 318 10.47 -15.21 -32.95
N LEU A 319 11.13 -15.19 -31.78
CA LEU A 319 11.19 -13.99 -30.94
C LEU A 319 12.10 -12.92 -31.56
N ASN A 320 11.64 -11.67 -31.49
CA ASN A 320 12.36 -10.51 -32.00
C ASN A 320 13.59 -10.23 -31.11
N VAL A 321 14.71 -9.87 -31.74
CA VAL A 321 15.95 -9.50 -31.07
C VAL A 321 15.74 -8.32 -30.12
N GLU A 322 14.81 -7.41 -30.39
CA GLU A 322 14.50 -6.29 -29.48
C GLU A 322 14.12 -6.76 -28.05
N ARG A 323 13.45 -7.91 -27.92
CA ARG A 323 13.12 -8.49 -26.60
C ARG A 323 14.35 -8.86 -25.78
N SER A 324 15.48 -9.14 -26.43
CA SER A 324 16.76 -9.40 -25.75
C SER A 324 17.48 -8.13 -25.29
N LYS A 325 17.10 -6.94 -25.81
CA LYS A 325 17.66 -5.65 -25.40
C LYS A 325 16.92 -5.04 -24.19
N SER A 326 15.63 -5.32 -24.06
CA SER A 326 14.84 -4.95 -22.89
C SER A 326 15.09 -5.91 -21.74
N TYR A 327 15.72 -5.45 -20.66
CA TYR A 327 16.02 -6.27 -19.48
C TYR A 327 14.78 -7.02 -18.95
N ARG A 328 13.61 -6.37 -18.96
CA ARG A 328 12.35 -6.98 -18.51
C ARG A 328 11.92 -8.12 -19.44
N GLU A 329 11.83 -7.87 -20.74
CA GLU A 329 11.35 -8.86 -21.70
C GLU A 329 12.32 -10.03 -21.83
N TRP A 330 13.63 -9.75 -21.80
CA TRP A 330 14.67 -10.77 -21.76
C TRP A 330 14.51 -11.72 -20.57
N LEU A 331 14.23 -11.16 -19.40
CA LEU A 331 14.04 -11.91 -18.17
C LEU A 331 12.71 -12.68 -18.17
N GLU A 332 11.64 -12.13 -18.76
CA GLU A 332 10.38 -12.86 -19.00
C GLU A 332 10.57 -14.08 -19.92
N VAL A 333 11.36 -13.96 -20.99
CA VAL A 333 11.71 -15.10 -21.84
C VAL A 333 12.47 -16.16 -21.02
N GLY A 334 13.41 -15.75 -20.18
CA GLY A 334 14.13 -16.63 -19.26
C GLY A 334 13.21 -17.39 -18.31
N TRP A 335 12.31 -16.69 -17.59
CA TRP A 335 11.33 -17.31 -16.70
C TRP A 335 10.38 -18.26 -17.44
N CYS A 336 9.92 -17.88 -18.64
CA CYS A 336 9.06 -18.73 -19.45
C CYS A 336 9.76 -20.05 -19.81
N LEU A 337 11.03 -19.98 -20.21
CA LEU A 337 11.83 -21.16 -20.54
C LEU A 337 12.17 -21.99 -19.32
N HIS A 338 12.42 -21.35 -18.18
CA HIS A 338 12.58 -22.04 -16.90
C HIS A 338 11.31 -22.84 -16.59
N ASN A 339 10.13 -22.21 -16.58
CA ASN A 339 8.88 -22.93 -16.26
C ASN A 339 8.55 -24.11 -17.21
N LEU A 340 9.14 -24.14 -18.41
CA LEU A 340 9.01 -25.21 -19.40
C LEU A 340 10.15 -26.25 -19.36
N HIS A 341 11.15 -26.09 -18.49
CA HIS A 341 12.40 -26.85 -18.55
C HIS A 341 12.26 -28.31 -18.08
N ASN A 342 13.10 -29.20 -18.63
CA ASN A 342 13.08 -30.65 -18.35
C ASN A 342 14.06 -31.12 -17.27
N LYS A 343 14.52 -30.20 -16.44
CA LYS A 343 15.70 -30.35 -15.55
C LYS A 343 17.00 -30.70 -16.29
N ASP A 344 17.07 -30.39 -17.58
CA ASP A 344 18.29 -30.35 -18.38
C ASP A 344 18.64 -28.90 -18.74
N ASN A 345 19.86 -28.70 -19.24
CA ASN A 345 20.34 -27.38 -19.65
C ASN A 345 19.86 -26.99 -21.06
N THR A 346 18.95 -27.74 -21.70
CA THR A 346 18.58 -27.51 -23.11
C THR A 346 17.95 -26.13 -23.30
N LEU A 347 16.94 -25.78 -22.50
CA LEU A 347 16.28 -24.48 -22.61
C LEU A 347 17.10 -23.33 -22.03
N LEU A 348 17.96 -23.59 -21.03
CA LEU A 348 18.94 -22.63 -20.54
C LEU A 348 19.93 -22.26 -21.64
N ASN A 349 20.48 -23.25 -22.35
CA ASN A 349 21.38 -23.03 -23.47
C ASN A 349 20.70 -22.24 -24.60
N LYS A 350 19.42 -22.52 -24.86
CA LYS A 350 18.65 -21.75 -25.85
C LYS A 350 18.43 -20.30 -25.42
N TRP A 351 18.20 -20.05 -24.13
CA TRP A 351 18.12 -18.69 -23.60
C TRP A 351 19.46 -17.95 -23.70
N ILE A 352 20.58 -18.63 -23.44
CA ILE A 352 21.94 -18.08 -23.64
C ILE A 352 22.16 -17.71 -25.12
N GLU A 353 21.79 -18.59 -26.05
CA GLU A 353 21.87 -18.32 -27.50
C GLU A 353 21.02 -17.10 -27.89
N PHE A 354 19.79 -17.02 -27.38
CA PHE A 354 18.91 -15.87 -27.59
C PHE A 354 19.52 -14.57 -27.02
N SER A 355 20.12 -14.63 -25.85
CA SER A 355 20.74 -13.48 -25.17
C SER A 355 21.96 -12.94 -25.94
N LYS A 356 22.73 -13.83 -26.57
CA LYS A 356 23.90 -13.49 -27.41
C LYS A 356 23.52 -12.77 -28.71
N LYS A 357 22.24 -12.69 -29.08
CA LYS A 357 21.77 -11.91 -30.25
C LYS A 357 21.77 -10.40 -30.00
N SER A 358 21.98 -9.92 -28.76
CA SER A 358 22.11 -8.50 -28.43
C SER A 358 23.57 -8.11 -28.12
N ASP A 359 23.95 -6.89 -28.53
CA ASP A 359 25.28 -6.34 -28.23
C ASP A 359 25.47 -6.02 -26.73
N ILE A 360 24.36 -5.82 -26.00
CA ILE A 360 24.34 -5.38 -24.59
C ILE A 360 24.76 -6.51 -23.64
N HIS A 361 24.48 -7.76 -23.98
CA HIS A 361 24.69 -8.92 -23.10
C HIS A 361 25.71 -9.93 -23.65
N SER A 362 26.32 -9.70 -24.82
CA SER A 362 27.09 -10.71 -25.55
C SER A 362 28.30 -11.30 -24.80
N SER A 363 29.02 -10.51 -23.98
CA SER A 363 30.22 -10.96 -23.26
C SER A 363 29.95 -11.65 -21.92
N GLU A 364 28.80 -11.39 -21.28
CA GLU A 364 28.46 -11.86 -19.92
C GLU A 364 27.15 -12.67 -19.86
N ALA A 365 26.50 -12.90 -21.01
CA ALA A 365 25.20 -13.57 -21.12
C ALA A 365 25.22 -14.97 -20.48
N GLU A 366 26.31 -15.71 -20.62
CA GLU A 366 26.38 -17.09 -20.14
C GLU A 366 26.36 -17.18 -18.62
N ASP A 367 27.14 -16.35 -17.93
CA ASP A 367 27.19 -16.31 -16.47
C ASP A 367 25.91 -15.69 -15.90
N SER A 368 25.43 -14.60 -16.52
CA SER A 368 24.18 -13.95 -16.13
C SER A 368 22.98 -14.90 -16.25
N CYS A 369 22.82 -15.58 -17.38
CA CYS A 369 21.71 -16.52 -17.56
C CYS A 369 21.76 -17.66 -16.54
N LYS A 370 22.93 -18.24 -16.27
CA LYS A 370 23.08 -19.30 -15.26
C LYS A 370 22.73 -18.82 -13.86
N GLU A 371 23.17 -17.63 -13.48
CA GLU A 371 22.85 -17.02 -12.18
C GLU A 371 21.35 -16.80 -12.03
N PHE A 372 20.71 -16.14 -13.00
CA PHE A 372 19.27 -15.89 -12.95
C PHE A 372 18.48 -17.19 -12.95
N TRP A 373 18.82 -18.13 -13.83
CA TRP A 373 18.13 -19.43 -13.93
C TRP A 373 18.13 -20.19 -12.61
N SER A 374 19.24 -20.16 -11.86
CA SER A 374 19.32 -20.82 -10.54
C SER A 374 18.40 -20.20 -9.48
N ASN A 375 17.99 -18.95 -9.68
CA ASN A 375 17.16 -18.17 -8.76
C ASN A 375 15.69 -18.03 -9.24
N MET A 376 15.35 -18.57 -10.40
CA MET A 376 14.00 -18.52 -10.95
C MET A 376 13.06 -19.49 -10.21
N CYS A 377 11.76 -19.19 -10.24
CA CYS A 377 10.71 -19.97 -9.59
C CYS A 377 9.74 -20.55 -10.64
N ASP A 378 9.15 -21.71 -10.30
CA ASP A 378 8.29 -22.50 -11.19
C ASP A 378 6.83 -21.98 -11.28
N GLU A 379 6.62 -20.67 -11.33
CA GLU A 379 5.29 -20.04 -11.35
C GLU A 379 5.18 -18.98 -12.48
N GLY A 380 3.98 -18.85 -13.07
CA GLY A 380 3.63 -17.73 -13.97
C GLY A 380 3.65 -18.04 -15.46
N LEU A 381 4.81 -17.86 -16.10
CA LEU A 381 4.95 -17.89 -17.57
C LEU A 381 5.00 -19.31 -18.12
N GLY A 382 4.40 -19.57 -19.28
CA GLY A 382 4.35 -20.90 -19.88
C GLY A 382 4.17 -20.89 -21.40
N ILE A 383 3.78 -22.03 -21.95
CA ILE A 383 3.74 -22.24 -23.40
C ILE A 383 2.79 -21.28 -24.13
N GLY A 384 1.67 -20.87 -23.51
CA GLY A 384 0.72 -19.94 -24.11
C GLY A 384 1.33 -18.54 -24.27
N SER A 385 2.03 -18.05 -23.25
CA SER A 385 2.81 -16.80 -23.31
C SER A 385 3.86 -16.84 -24.43
N LEU A 386 4.62 -17.93 -24.53
CA LEU A 386 5.63 -18.09 -25.58
C LEU A 386 5.01 -18.09 -26.99
N LYS A 387 3.91 -18.82 -27.20
CA LYS A 387 3.18 -18.83 -28.47
C LYS A 387 2.62 -17.45 -28.83
N MET A 388 2.10 -16.73 -27.84
CA MET A 388 1.59 -15.37 -28.02
C MET A 388 2.71 -14.45 -28.50
N TRP A 389 3.87 -14.46 -27.84
CA TRP A 389 5.03 -13.65 -28.23
C TRP A 389 5.57 -14.05 -29.61
N ALA A 390 5.72 -15.35 -29.87
CA ALA A 390 6.19 -15.85 -31.17
C ALA A 390 5.30 -15.37 -32.32
N ARG A 391 3.97 -15.35 -32.11
CA ARG A 391 3.02 -14.83 -33.10
C ARG A 391 3.09 -13.32 -33.27
N GLN A 392 3.28 -12.57 -32.19
CA GLN A 392 3.42 -11.11 -32.23
C GLN A 392 4.70 -10.68 -32.96
N ASP A 393 5.80 -11.39 -32.68
CA ASP A 393 7.13 -11.02 -33.16
C ASP A 393 7.42 -11.49 -34.59
N ASN A 394 6.93 -12.69 -34.96
CA ASN A 394 7.15 -13.27 -36.28
C ASN A 394 6.00 -14.20 -36.68
N ALA A 395 4.84 -13.59 -37.00
CA ALA A 395 3.65 -14.31 -37.44
C ALA A 395 3.92 -15.29 -38.61
N PRO A 396 4.70 -14.95 -39.67
CA PRO A 396 4.96 -15.90 -40.76
C PRO A 396 5.70 -17.18 -40.34
N LEU A 397 6.75 -17.05 -39.52
CA LEU A 397 7.52 -18.20 -39.04
C LEU A 397 6.70 -19.02 -38.04
N TYR A 398 6.00 -18.35 -37.12
CA TYR A 398 5.09 -18.98 -36.17
C TYR A 398 4.01 -19.79 -36.90
N ASP A 399 3.36 -19.20 -37.90
CA ASP A 399 2.35 -19.87 -38.72
C ASP A 399 2.94 -21.09 -39.44
N THR A 400 4.20 -21.05 -39.87
CA THR A 400 4.87 -22.20 -40.51
C THR A 400 5.09 -23.35 -39.52
N ILE A 401 5.56 -23.06 -38.31
CA ILE A 401 5.77 -24.05 -37.24
C ILE A 401 4.44 -24.71 -36.86
N VAL A 402 3.42 -23.89 -36.60
CA VAL A 402 2.08 -24.36 -36.20
C VAL A 402 1.41 -25.12 -37.35
N ARG A 403 1.52 -24.64 -38.59
CA ARG A 403 1.00 -25.36 -39.76
C ARG A 403 1.66 -26.70 -39.97
N ARG A 404 2.93 -26.90 -39.63
CA ARG A 404 3.59 -28.21 -39.79
C ARG A 404 2.88 -29.29 -38.96
N ASP A 405 2.59 -28.98 -37.69
CA ASP A 405 1.89 -29.90 -36.81
C ASP A 405 0.41 -30.05 -37.22
N ILE A 406 -0.28 -28.94 -37.50
CA ILE A 406 -1.66 -28.96 -38.00
C ILE A 406 -1.78 -29.80 -39.28
N ASN A 407 -0.87 -29.62 -40.25
CA ASN A 407 -0.86 -30.36 -41.51
C ASN A 407 -0.72 -31.86 -41.27
N SER A 408 0.11 -32.27 -40.30
CA SER A 408 0.23 -33.69 -39.92
C SER A 408 -1.08 -34.26 -39.39
N HIS A 409 -1.81 -33.50 -38.57
CA HIS A 409 -3.12 -33.89 -38.06
C HIS A 409 -4.20 -33.86 -39.16
N ILE A 410 -4.18 -32.90 -40.07
CA ILE A 410 -5.10 -32.83 -41.22
C ILE A 410 -4.92 -34.04 -42.13
N LEU A 411 -3.68 -34.46 -42.41
CA LEU A 411 -3.40 -35.65 -43.20
C LEU A 411 -4.00 -36.90 -42.56
N ARG A 412 -3.83 -37.05 -41.24
CA ARG A 412 -4.44 -38.15 -40.48
C ARG A 412 -5.97 -38.09 -40.54
N ALA A 413 -6.54 -36.92 -40.31
CA ALA A 413 -7.99 -36.66 -40.38
C ALA A 413 -8.58 -36.81 -41.79
N SER A 414 -7.75 -36.95 -42.83
CA SER A 414 -8.18 -37.13 -44.22
C SER A 414 -7.99 -38.56 -44.73
N LYS A 415 -7.47 -39.47 -43.91
CA LYS A 415 -7.43 -40.92 -44.21
C LYS A 415 -8.82 -41.52 -44.06
N GLU A 416 -9.21 -42.38 -45.00
CA GLU A 416 -10.42 -43.25 -44.92
C GLU A 416 -11.70 -42.56 -44.41
N LYS A 417 -12.16 -41.51 -45.12
CA LYS A 417 -13.33 -40.64 -44.83
C LYS A 417 -13.23 -39.70 -43.63
N GLY A 418 -12.16 -39.76 -42.83
CA GLY A 418 -11.89 -38.81 -41.74
C GLY A 418 -12.84 -38.97 -40.55
N SER A 419 -12.36 -39.57 -39.45
CA SER A 419 -13.17 -39.71 -38.25
C SER A 419 -13.44 -38.34 -37.61
N SER A 420 -14.60 -38.18 -36.98
CA SER A 420 -14.91 -36.94 -36.23
C SER A 420 -13.90 -36.68 -35.10
N TYR A 421 -13.32 -37.74 -34.55
CA TYR A 421 -12.26 -37.69 -33.54
C TYR A 421 -10.95 -37.13 -34.11
N ASP A 422 -10.48 -37.60 -35.27
CA ASP A 422 -9.25 -37.08 -35.87
C ASP A 422 -9.40 -35.60 -36.27
N ILE A 423 -10.58 -35.20 -36.76
CA ILE A 423 -10.89 -33.79 -37.04
C ILE A 423 -10.92 -32.97 -35.74
N ALA A 424 -11.50 -33.50 -34.67
CA ALA A 424 -11.50 -32.85 -33.36
C ALA A 424 -10.09 -32.69 -32.79
N ASN A 425 -9.16 -33.61 -33.07
CA ASN A 425 -7.74 -33.46 -32.70
C ASN A 425 -7.06 -32.30 -33.44
N VAL A 426 -7.39 -32.07 -34.72
CA VAL A 426 -6.91 -30.87 -35.45
C VAL A 426 -7.44 -29.61 -34.75
N LEU A 427 -8.74 -29.59 -34.43
CA LEU A 427 -9.37 -28.47 -33.75
C LEU A 427 -8.75 -28.23 -32.35
N TYR A 428 -8.47 -29.30 -31.62
CA TYR A 428 -7.78 -29.25 -30.33
C TYR A 428 -6.40 -28.63 -30.45
N GLU A 429 -5.57 -29.08 -31.39
CA GLU A 429 -4.23 -28.51 -31.56
C GLU A 429 -4.25 -27.02 -31.90
N MET A 430 -5.25 -26.57 -32.66
CA MET A 430 -5.44 -25.15 -33.03
C MET A 430 -5.88 -24.26 -31.86
N PHE A 431 -6.61 -24.81 -30.88
CA PHE A 431 -7.37 -24.00 -29.92
C PHE A 431 -7.20 -24.37 -28.44
N LYS A 432 -6.45 -25.43 -28.10
CA LYS A 432 -6.26 -25.91 -26.71
C LYS A 432 -5.75 -24.87 -25.72
N ASP A 433 -4.99 -23.87 -26.18
CA ASP A 433 -4.45 -22.82 -25.32
C ASP A 433 -5.45 -21.66 -25.09
N ARG A 434 -6.60 -21.67 -25.77
CA ARG A 434 -7.60 -20.58 -25.75
C ARG A 434 -9.02 -21.04 -25.45
N TYR A 435 -9.28 -22.34 -25.36
CA TYR A 435 -10.58 -22.90 -25.07
C TYR A 435 -10.43 -23.98 -24.02
N VAL A 436 -11.40 -24.07 -23.12
CA VAL A 436 -11.46 -25.11 -22.09
C VAL A 436 -12.91 -25.54 -21.86
N CYS A 437 -13.13 -26.84 -21.75
CA CYS A 437 -14.40 -27.39 -21.30
C CYS A 437 -14.27 -27.75 -19.81
N VAL A 438 -15.08 -27.10 -18.96
CA VAL A 438 -14.98 -27.27 -17.50
C VAL A 438 -16.03 -28.23 -16.94
N SER A 439 -17.12 -28.45 -17.67
CA SER A 439 -18.13 -29.45 -17.33
C SER A 439 -18.67 -30.08 -18.60
N ALA A 440 -18.31 -31.36 -18.83
CA ALA A 440 -18.87 -32.15 -19.92
C ALA A 440 -20.38 -32.39 -19.72
N LYS A 441 -20.80 -32.58 -18.46
CA LYS A 441 -22.20 -32.79 -18.05
C LYS A 441 -23.07 -31.57 -18.35
N ASP A 442 -22.63 -30.39 -17.93
CA ASP A 442 -23.41 -29.14 -18.07
C ASP A 442 -23.09 -28.40 -19.37
N ASN A 443 -22.22 -28.96 -20.21
CA ASN A 443 -21.73 -28.38 -21.46
C ASN A 443 -21.20 -26.94 -21.28
N LEU A 444 -20.41 -26.73 -20.24
CA LEU A 444 -19.88 -25.43 -19.85
C LEU A 444 -18.47 -25.23 -20.41
N TRP A 445 -18.29 -24.16 -21.20
CA TRP A 445 -17.03 -23.81 -21.84
C TRP A 445 -16.59 -22.40 -21.47
N PHE A 446 -15.29 -22.17 -21.58
CA PHE A 446 -14.69 -20.85 -21.56
C PHE A 446 -13.75 -20.70 -22.74
N TYR A 447 -13.66 -19.49 -23.27
CA TYR A 447 -12.62 -19.13 -24.24
C TYR A 447 -11.90 -17.86 -23.83
N TYR A 448 -10.62 -17.78 -24.15
CA TYR A 448 -9.81 -16.60 -23.91
C TYR A 448 -9.97 -15.63 -25.08
N ASP A 449 -10.40 -14.41 -24.78
CA ASP A 449 -10.51 -13.33 -25.74
C ASP A 449 -9.33 -12.37 -25.56
N GLN A 450 -8.43 -12.38 -26.55
CA GLN A 450 -7.21 -11.56 -26.53
C GLN A 450 -7.53 -10.06 -26.59
N SER A 451 -8.57 -9.63 -27.31
CA SER A 451 -8.89 -8.19 -27.42
C SER A 451 -9.54 -7.66 -26.15
N LEU A 452 -10.11 -8.53 -25.32
CA LEU A 452 -10.70 -8.19 -24.03
C LEU A 452 -9.83 -8.62 -22.85
N HIS A 453 -8.65 -9.20 -23.13
CA HIS A 453 -7.65 -9.63 -22.15
C HIS A 453 -8.20 -10.54 -21.02
N ARG A 454 -9.19 -11.39 -21.33
CA ARG A 454 -9.89 -12.21 -20.32
C ARG A 454 -10.54 -13.48 -20.87
N TRP A 455 -10.86 -14.40 -19.97
CA TRP A 455 -11.71 -15.55 -20.22
C TRP A 455 -13.19 -15.16 -20.23
N ILE A 456 -13.93 -15.67 -21.22
CA ILE A 456 -15.36 -15.45 -21.42
C ILE A 456 -16.08 -16.79 -21.34
N LYS A 457 -17.13 -16.82 -20.52
CA LYS A 457 -18.03 -17.97 -20.41
C LYS A 457 -18.81 -18.12 -21.73
N ASP A 458 -18.73 -19.30 -22.32
CA ASP A 458 -19.43 -19.66 -23.56
C ASP A 458 -20.35 -20.85 -23.30
N ALA A 459 -21.65 -20.59 -23.27
CA ALA A 459 -22.63 -21.64 -23.11
C ALA A 459 -22.61 -22.55 -24.36
N SER A 460 -22.34 -23.85 -24.14
CA SER A 460 -22.29 -24.87 -25.18
C SER A 460 -21.15 -24.79 -26.21
N GLY A 461 -20.10 -23.99 -25.96
CA GLY A 461 -18.94 -23.92 -26.86
C GLY A 461 -19.29 -23.35 -28.24
N THR A 462 -20.23 -22.41 -28.29
CA THR A 462 -20.77 -21.83 -29.53
C THR A 462 -19.67 -21.14 -30.34
N MET A 463 -18.69 -20.52 -29.68
CA MET A 463 -17.58 -19.85 -30.34
C MET A 463 -16.60 -20.84 -30.97
N LEU A 464 -16.28 -21.92 -30.27
CA LEU A 464 -15.48 -23.00 -30.86
C LEU A 464 -16.21 -23.63 -32.05
N ARG A 465 -17.52 -23.86 -31.92
CA ARG A 465 -18.36 -24.41 -32.99
C ARG A 465 -18.39 -23.51 -34.24
N LYS A 466 -18.40 -22.19 -34.08
CA LYS A 466 -18.33 -21.24 -35.21
C LYS A 466 -16.99 -21.35 -35.95
N ARG A 467 -15.89 -21.58 -35.21
CA ARG A 467 -14.54 -21.76 -35.76
C ARG A 467 -14.36 -23.01 -36.61
N ILE A 468 -15.17 -24.06 -36.39
CA ILE A 468 -15.20 -25.25 -37.26
C ILE A 468 -15.52 -24.88 -38.71
N SER A 469 -16.53 -24.04 -38.92
CA SER A 469 -16.97 -23.62 -40.26
C SER A 469 -16.19 -22.43 -40.85
N THR A 470 -15.26 -21.84 -40.08
CA THR A 470 -14.47 -20.67 -40.48
C THR A 470 -12.99 -21.03 -40.47
N ASP A 471 -12.32 -20.93 -39.32
CA ASP A 471 -10.87 -21.14 -39.20
C ASP A 471 -10.44 -22.58 -39.57
N LEU A 472 -11.13 -23.61 -39.06
CA LEU A 472 -10.79 -25.01 -39.36
C LEU A 472 -11.05 -25.32 -40.85
N TYR A 473 -12.16 -24.82 -41.38
CA TYR A 473 -12.46 -24.93 -42.82
C TYR A 473 -11.37 -24.30 -43.69
N GLN A 474 -10.86 -23.13 -43.30
CA GLN A 474 -9.80 -22.44 -44.04
C GLN A 474 -8.51 -23.24 -44.07
N GLU A 475 -8.06 -23.82 -42.94
CA GLU A 475 -6.84 -24.63 -42.90
C GLU A 475 -6.96 -25.90 -43.75
N PHE A 476 -8.07 -26.64 -43.65
CA PHE A 476 -8.32 -27.80 -44.53
C PHE A 476 -8.40 -27.40 -46.00
N SER A 477 -9.11 -26.30 -46.33
CA SER A 477 -9.26 -25.85 -47.72
C SER A 477 -7.93 -25.43 -48.32
N LYS A 478 -7.11 -24.70 -47.56
CA LYS A 478 -5.78 -24.27 -47.97
C LYS A 478 -4.89 -25.48 -48.27
N MET A 479 -4.80 -26.44 -47.34
CA MET A 479 -3.98 -27.63 -47.55
C MET A 479 -4.47 -28.49 -48.72
N GLY A 480 -5.79 -28.62 -48.89
CA GLY A 480 -6.37 -29.34 -50.01
C GLY A 480 -6.02 -28.73 -51.37
N LEU A 481 -6.11 -27.40 -51.48
CA LEU A 481 -5.72 -26.66 -52.67
C LEU A 481 -4.21 -26.73 -52.94
N GLU A 482 -3.38 -26.60 -51.90
CA GLU A 482 -1.92 -26.75 -52.02
C GLU A 482 -1.54 -28.14 -52.56
N LYS A 483 -2.23 -29.20 -52.12
CA LYS A 483 -2.01 -30.56 -52.63
C LYS A 483 -2.49 -30.76 -54.07
N GLN A 484 -3.60 -30.13 -54.45
CA GLN A 484 -4.03 -30.11 -55.85
C GLN A 484 -3.05 -29.36 -56.75
N GLN A 485 -2.52 -28.23 -56.29
CA GLN A 485 -1.51 -27.46 -57.03
C GLN A 485 -0.20 -28.25 -57.16
N GLN A 486 0.24 -28.94 -56.10
CA GLN A 486 1.42 -29.83 -56.16
C GLN A 486 1.25 -30.97 -57.15
N SER A 487 0.01 -31.42 -57.41
CA SER A 487 -0.27 -32.41 -58.44
C SER A 487 -0.10 -31.90 -59.87
N LEU A 488 -0.09 -30.57 -60.09
CA LEU A 488 0.25 -29.99 -61.40
C LEU A 488 1.76 -30.08 -61.67
N GLU A 489 2.57 -30.24 -60.63
CA GLU A 489 4.03 -30.24 -60.66
C GLU A 489 4.65 -31.62 -60.32
N ALA A 490 3.86 -32.58 -59.81
CA ALA A 490 4.28 -33.91 -59.34
C ALA A 490 3.17 -34.99 -59.51
N ASP A 491 3.40 -36.21 -59.01
CA ASP A 491 2.58 -37.44 -59.16
C ASP A 491 1.07 -37.30 -58.81
N ASP A 492 0.22 -38.10 -59.49
CA ASP A 492 -1.26 -38.09 -59.40
C ASP A 492 -1.81 -38.39 -57.98
N GLN A 493 -0.98 -38.98 -57.11
CA GLN A 493 -1.32 -39.26 -55.71
C GLN A 493 -1.63 -37.98 -54.91
N TYR A 494 -1.05 -36.83 -55.30
CA TYR A 494 -1.32 -35.55 -54.65
C TYR A 494 -2.70 -34.99 -54.98
N ALA A 495 -3.21 -35.22 -56.21
CA ALA A 495 -4.58 -34.86 -56.57
C ALA A 495 -5.61 -35.64 -55.76
N GLU A 496 -5.41 -36.96 -55.61
CA GLU A 496 -6.32 -37.81 -54.82
C GLU A 496 -6.35 -37.39 -53.34
N LEU A 497 -5.18 -37.11 -52.77
CA LEU A 497 -5.05 -36.63 -51.40
C LEU A 497 -5.70 -35.25 -51.21
N GLY A 498 -5.46 -34.31 -52.13
CA GLY A 498 -6.09 -32.98 -52.12
C GLY A 498 -7.61 -33.04 -52.19
N ALA A 499 -8.15 -33.90 -53.05
CA ALA A 499 -9.59 -34.13 -53.16
C ALA A 499 -10.19 -34.73 -51.86
N LYS A 500 -9.48 -35.65 -51.19
CA LYS A 500 -9.89 -36.19 -49.88
C LYS A 500 -9.94 -35.11 -48.80
N ILE A 501 -8.92 -34.26 -48.72
CA ILE A 501 -8.85 -33.14 -47.76
C ILE A 501 -9.99 -32.13 -48.00
N LEU A 502 -10.22 -31.73 -49.26
CA LEU A 502 -11.31 -30.80 -49.61
C LEU A 502 -12.68 -31.38 -49.29
N LYS A 503 -12.88 -32.69 -49.49
CA LYS A 503 -14.12 -33.38 -49.11
C LYS A 503 -14.38 -33.27 -47.60
N VAL A 504 -13.35 -33.46 -46.77
CA VAL A 504 -13.45 -33.22 -45.32
C VAL A 504 -13.77 -31.76 -45.05
N ALA A 505 -13.08 -30.81 -45.70
CA ALA A 505 -13.32 -29.37 -45.55
C ALA A 505 -14.79 -29.01 -45.80
N HIS A 506 -15.38 -29.46 -46.91
CA HIS A 506 -16.79 -29.20 -47.21
C HIS A 506 -17.75 -29.75 -46.15
N SER A 507 -17.43 -30.90 -45.55
CA SER A 507 -18.24 -31.50 -44.48
C SER A 507 -18.29 -30.63 -43.22
N LEU A 508 -17.27 -29.80 -42.94
CA LEU A 508 -17.17 -28.93 -41.76
C LEU A 508 -18.23 -27.82 -41.73
N LYS A 509 -18.86 -27.53 -42.87
CA LYS A 509 -19.98 -26.58 -42.95
C LYS A 509 -21.32 -27.22 -42.56
N SER A 510 -21.42 -28.55 -42.57
CA SER A 510 -22.64 -29.28 -42.25
C SER A 510 -22.94 -29.28 -40.75
N THR A 511 -24.23 -29.25 -40.39
CA THR A 511 -24.66 -29.28 -38.98
C THR A 511 -24.32 -30.61 -38.30
N SER A 512 -24.48 -31.73 -39.00
CA SER A 512 -24.18 -33.07 -38.48
C SER A 512 -22.70 -33.21 -38.11
N SER A 513 -21.78 -32.87 -39.03
CA SER A 513 -20.34 -32.92 -38.74
C SER A 513 -19.96 -32.00 -37.59
N LYS A 514 -20.48 -30.77 -37.53
CA LYS A 514 -20.20 -29.85 -36.41
C LYS A 514 -20.63 -30.44 -35.07
N ASN A 515 -21.77 -31.12 -35.01
CA ASN A 515 -22.25 -31.71 -33.76
C ASN A 515 -21.38 -32.89 -33.32
N ASN A 516 -20.98 -33.76 -34.25
CA ASN A 516 -20.08 -34.87 -33.96
C ASN A 516 -18.69 -34.38 -33.50
N ILE A 517 -18.10 -33.43 -34.23
CA ILE A 517 -16.80 -32.83 -33.87
C ILE A 517 -16.87 -32.16 -32.50
N MET A 518 -17.94 -31.41 -32.20
CA MET A 518 -18.12 -30.79 -30.88
C MET A 518 -18.30 -31.83 -29.78
N SER A 519 -18.91 -32.99 -30.08
CA SER A 519 -19.04 -34.09 -29.12
C SER A 519 -17.66 -34.64 -28.73
N GLU A 520 -16.83 -34.97 -29.72
CA GLU A 520 -15.45 -35.44 -29.49
C GLU A 520 -14.58 -34.37 -28.83
N SER A 521 -14.77 -33.10 -29.23
CA SER A 521 -14.02 -31.98 -28.67
C SER A 521 -14.32 -31.76 -27.19
N LYS A 522 -15.51 -32.10 -26.69
CA LYS A 522 -15.79 -32.01 -25.24
C LYS A 522 -14.76 -32.78 -24.45
N GLU A 523 -14.47 -34.02 -24.84
CA GLU A 523 -13.51 -34.88 -24.13
C GLU A 523 -12.08 -34.38 -24.26
N LEU A 524 -11.67 -33.94 -25.45
CA LEU A 524 -10.31 -33.44 -25.70
C LEU A 524 -10.01 -32.13 -24.94
N PHE A 525 -10.99 -31.23 -24.87
CA PHE A 525 -10.86 -29.95 -24.17
C PHE A 525 -11.29 -30.03 -22.69
N TYR A 526 -11.75 -31.20 -22.24
CA TYR A 526 -12.17 -31.37 -20.86
C TYR A 526 -10.97 -31.26 -19.93
N ASP A 527 -11.11 -30.47 -18.86
CA ASP A 527 -10.10 -30.34 -17.80
C ASP A 527 -10.04 -31.62 -16.92
N ALA A 528 -9.79 -32.79 -17.52
CA ALA A 528 -9.69 -34.10 -16.85
C ALA A 528 -8.25 -34.55 -16.56
N GLU A 529 -7.27 -34.16 -17.37
CA GLU A 529 -5.88 -34.67 -17.23
C GLU A 529 -5.09 -34.06 -16.06
N ASN A 530 -5.66 -33.06 -15.37
CA ASN A 530 -5.16 -32.51 -14.10
C ASN A 530 -5.90 -33.13 -12.91
N SER A 531 -5.76 -34.45 -12.77
CA SER A 531 -6.47 -35.32 -11.82
C SER A 531 -6.09 -35.07 -10.34
N GLN A 532 -6.45 -33.88 -9.86
CA GLN A 532 -6.96 -33.52 -8.53
C GLN A 532 -7.89 -32.32 -8.78
N ASP A 533 -9.19 -32.60 -8.98
CA ASP A 533 -10.34 -31.68 -9.00
C ASP A 533 -10.21 -30.27 -9.65
N LYS A 534 -10.90 -30.04 -10.78
CA LYS A 534 -11.37 -28.72 -11.30
C LYS A 534 -10.38 -27.52 -11.26
N LEU A 535 -9.12 -27.73 -11.62
CA LEU A 535 -8.05 -26.71 -11.54
C LEU A 535 -8.38 -25.38 -12.23
N PHE A 536 -9.07 -25.39 -13.39
CA PHE A 536 -9.40 -24.14 -14.09
C PHE A 536 -10.34 -23.21 -13.30
N LEU A 537 -11.48 -23.73 -12.83
CA LEU A 537 -12.48 -22.94 -12.11
C LEU A 537 -11.99 -22.48 -10.74
N GLU A 538 -11.07 -23.23 -10.13
CA GLU A 538 -10.38 -22.83 -8.90
C GLU A 538 -9.40 -21.69 -9.13
N LYS A 539 -8.69 -21.68 -10.26
CA LYS A 539 -7.75 -20.60 -10.63
C LYS A 539 -8.45 -19.36 -11.16
N LEU A 540 -9.62 -19.50 -11.77
CA LEU A 540 -10.39 -18.41 -12.35
C LEU A 540 -10.70 -17.33 -11.29
N ASP A 541 -10.21 -16.12 -11.55
CA ASP A 541 -10.27 -14.93 -10.70
C ASP A 541 -9.65 -15.09 -9.30
N ALA A 542 -8.85 -16.13 -9.07
CA ALA A 542 -8.26 -16.41 -7.77
C ALA A 542 -7.04 -15.56 -7.44
N ASN A 543 -6.36 -14.99 -8.45
CA ASN A 543 -5.17 -14.16 -8.22
C ASN A 543 -5.57 -12.78 -7.66
N ALA A 544 -5.31 -12.58 -6.36
CA ALA A 544 -5.60 -11.35 -5.63
C ALA A 544 -4.78 -10.11 -6.10
N GLY A 545 -3.73 -10.31 -6.89
CA GLY A 545 -2.84 -9.24 -7.35
C GLY A 545 -3.11 -8.75 -8.77
N LEU A 546 -4.07 -9.34 -9.50
CA LEU A 546 -4.38 -8.96 -10.87
C LEU A 546 -5.73 -8.24 -10.97
N LEU A 547 -5.73 -7.18 -11.78
CA LEU A 547 -6.91 -6.37 -12.09
C LEU A 547 -7.10 -6.31 -13.61
N GLY A 548 -8.23 -6.80 -14.12
CA GLY A 548 -8.60 -6.73 -15.53
C GLY A 548 -9.23 -5.40 -15.90
N CYS A 549 -8.69 -4.74 -16.92
CA CYS A 549 -9.18 -3.53 -17.56
C CYS A 549 -9.57 -3.81 -19.03
N ASN A 550 -10.25 -2.90 -19.71
CA ASN A 550 -10.62 -3.09 -21.12
C ASN A 550 -9.40 -3.17 -22.05
N ASN A 551 -8.33 -2.44 -21.74
CA ASN A 551 -7.11 -2.32 -22.55
C ASN A 551 -5.93 -3.15 -22.03
N GLY A 552 -6.15 -4.06 -21.07
CA GLY A 552 -5.08 -4.89 -20.51
C GLY A 552 -5.31 -5.32 -19.07
N VAL A 553 -4.25 -5.78 -18.42
CA VAL A 553 -4.24 -6.25 -17.04
C VAL A 553 -3.20 -5.47 -16.25
N TYR A 554 -3.60 -4.96 -15.09
CA TYR A 554 -2.69 -4.35 -14.13
C TYR A 554 -2.25 -5.39 -13.08
N ASP A 555 -0.95 -5.60 -12.95
CA ASP A 555 -0.34 -6.44 -11.91
C ASP A 555 0.07 -5.57 -10.73
N LEU A 556 -0.70 -5.65 -9.64
CA LEU A 556 -0.51 -4.86 -8.41
C LEU A 556 0.75 -5.26 -7.64
N LEU A 557 1.26 -6.49 -7.82
CA LEU A 557 2.47 -6.96 -7.13
C LEU A 557 3.72 -6.44 -7.83
N LYS A 558 3.71 -6.42 -9.16
CA LYS A 558 4.80 -5.89 -9.98
C LYS A 558 4.69 -4.40 -10.26
N GLU A 559 3.52 -3.81 -10.03
CA GLU A 559 3.18 -2.41 -10.34
C GLU A 559 3.37 -2.09 -11.83
N GLU A 560 2.87 -2.98 -12.68
CA GLU A 560 2.99 -2.87 -14.14
C GLU A 560 1.64 -3.10 -14.83
N PHE A 561 1.44 -2.37 -15.93
CA PHE A 561 0.34 -2.61 -16.86
C PHE A 561 0.85 -3.38 -18.08
N ARG A 562 0.12 -4.40 -18.52
CA ARG A 562 0.51 -5.28 -19.64
C ARG A 562 -0.71 -5.90 -20.31
N ASP A 563 -0.51 -6.48 -21.49
CA ASP A 563 -1.51 -7.35 -22.10
C ASP A 563 -1.84 -8.53 -21.17
N GLY A 564 -3.14 -8.81 -21.04
CA GLY A 564 -3.60 -10.03 -20.39
C GLY A 564 -3.21 -11.28 -21.16
N ARG A 565 -3.06 -12.37 -20.43
CA ARG A 565 -2.63 -13.69 -20.92
C ARG A 565 -3.64 -14.76 -20.47
N PRO A 566 -3.83 -15.86 -21.23
CA PRO A 566 -4.67 -16.99 -20.79
C PRO A 566 -4.30 -17.51 -19.40
N GLU A 567 -3.01 -17.49 -19.05
CA GLU A 567 -2.49 -17.93 -17.75
C GLU A 567 -2.79 -16.98 -16.58
N ASP A 568 -3.34 -15.79 -16.84
CA ASP A 568 -3.80 -14.89 -15.77
C ASP A 568 -5.09 -15.39 -15.11
N TYR A 569 -5.84 -16.27 -15.80
CA TYR A 569 -7.13 -16.79 -15.36
C TYR A 569 -8.12 -15.69 -14.91
N ILE A 570 -8.12 -14.54 -15.58
CA ILE A 570 -9.05 -13.44 -15.29
C ILE A 570 -10.30 -13.58 -16.14
N SER A 571 -11.47 -13.50 -15.53
CA SER A 571 -12.78 -13.35 -16.20
C SER A 571 -13.49 -12.04 -15.82
N ILE A 572 -13.19 -11.50 -14.64
CA ILE A 572 -13.73 -10.23 -14.15
C ILE A 572 -12.96 -9.06 -14.80
N ASN A 573 -13.69 -8.01 -15.20
CA ASN A 573 -13.07 -6.72 -15.54
C ASN A 573 -13.83 -5.57 -14.87
N ASN A 574 -13.17 -4.43 -14.72
CA ASN A 574 -13.80 -3.20 -14.22
C ASN A 574 -14.63 -2.46 -15.29
N GLY A 575 -14.45 -2.78 -16.57
CA GLY A 575 -15.23 -2.18 -17.66
C GLY A 575 -14.71 -0.82 -18.15
N ILE A 576 -13.54 -0.38 -17.70
CA ILE A 576 -12.90 0.89 -18.05
C ILE A 576 -11.46 0.66 -18.52
N ASN A 577 -10.84 1.65 -19.17
CA ASN A 577 -9.41 1.56 -19.50
C ASN A 577 -8.55 1.97 -18.31
N TYR A 578 -7.36 1.37 -18.20
CA TYR A 578 -6.32 1.93 -17.36
C TYR A 578 -5.61 3.07 -18.12
N ILE A 579 -5.53 4.22 -17.47
CA ILE A 579 -4.65 5.32 -17.86
C ILE A 579 -3.57 5.51 -16.77
N PRO A 580 -2.32 5.85 -17.12
CA PRO A 580 -1.32 6.16 -16.10
C PRO A 580 -1.77 7.32 -15.20
N TYR A 581 -1.44 7.24 -13.90
CA TYR A 581 -1.72 8.33 -12.98
C TYR A 581 -0.96 9.59 -13.38
N ASP A 582 -1.71 10.67 -13.60
CA ASP A 582 -1.18 12.00 -13.85
C ASP A 582 -1.74 12.98 -12.80
N PRO A 583 -0.93 13.39 -11.81
CA PRO A 583 -1.37 14.32 -10.77
C PRO A 583 -1.76 15.71 -11.32
N TYR A 584 -1.37 16.04 -12.55
CA TYR A 584 -1.66 17.32 -13.20
C TYR A 584 -2.91 17.31 -14.07
N SER A 585 -3.49 16.14 -14.32
CA SER A 585 -4.72 16.05 -15.11
C SER A 585 -5.88 16.75 -14.38
N GLN A 586 -6.68 17.49 -15.15
CA GLN A 586 -7.79 18.27 -14.59
C GLN A 586 -8.78 17.37 -13.82
N ASP A 587 -9.05 16.17 -14.34
CA ASP A 587 -9.93 15.20 -13.69
C ASP A 587 -9.39 14.75 -12.32
N ILE A 588 -8.09 14.46 -12.21
CA ILE A 588 -7.47 14.08 -10.93
C ILE A 588 -7.53 15.24 -9.93
N ILE A 589 -7.26 16.46 -10.36
CA ILE A 589 -7.36 17.67 -9.51
C ILE A 589 -8.79 17.83 -9.01
N ASP A 590 -9.79 17.67 -9.88
CA ASP A 590 -11.19 17.82 -9.51
C ASP A 590 -11.68 16.70 -8.59
N ILE A 591 -11.24 15.45 -8.82
CA ILE A 591 -11.48 14.32 -7.91
C ILE A 591 -10.85 14.61 -6.54
N HIS A 592 -9.61 15.10 -6.48
CA HIS A 592 -8.98 15.47 -5.22
C HIS A 592 -9.74 16.57 -4.49
N ASN A 593 -10.21 17.60 -5.20
CA ASN A 593 -11.03 18.67 -4.64
C ASN A 593 -12.35 18.14 -4.07
N PHE A 594 -13.01 17.25 -4.81
CA PHE A 594 -14.21 16.56 -4.36
C PHE A 594 -13.94 15.76 -3.07
N ILE A 595 -12.90 14.93 -3.04
CA ILE A 595 -12.53 14.13 -1.87
C ILE A 595 -12.12 15.01 -0.69
N LYS A 596 -11.46 16.16 -0.94
CA LYS A 596 -11.10 17.18 0.06
C LYS A 596 -12.33 17.81 0.71
N SER A 597 -13.39 18.04 -0.06
CA SER A 597 -14.65 18.56 0.46
C SER A 597 -15.39 17.56 1.35
N ILE A 598 -15.24 16.25 1.09
CA ILE A 598 -15.83 15.16 1.89
C ILE A 598 -15.02 14.92 3.17
N PHE A 599 -13.70 14.78 3.03
CA PHE A 599 -12.77 14.50 4.12
C PHE A 599 -11.90 15.72 4.41
N VAL A 600 -12.45 16.64 5.21
CA VAL A 600 -11.78 17.90 5.57
C VAL A 600 -10.50 17.67 6.38
N ILE A 601 -10.47 16.63 7.21
CA ILE A 601 -9.31 16.27 8.03
C ILE A 601 -8.30 15.54 7.14
N LYS A 602 -7.10 16.12 6.96
CA LYS A 602 -6.05 15.63 6.05
C LYS A 602 -5.59 14.20 6.39
N THR A 603 -5.41 13.88 7.67
CA THR A 603 -5.01 12.54 8.15
C THR A 603 -6.07 11.49 7.79
N VAL A 604 -7.34 11.77 8.06
CA VAL A 604 -8.49 10.94 7.66
C VAL A 604 -8.55 10.78 6.14
N ARG A 605 -8.36 11.87 5.38
CA ARG A 605 -8.38 11.83 3.91
C ARG A 605 -7.29 10.92 3.34
N LYS A 606 -6.04 11.08 3.79
CA LYS A 606 -4.92 10.22 3.38
C LYS A 606 -5.20 8.76 3.75
N TYR A 607 -5.68 8.51 4.96
CA TYR A 607 -6.08 7.17 5.40
C TYR A 607 -7.15 6.56 4.50
N VAL A 608 -8.24 7.28 4.22
CA VAL A 608 -9.34 6.77 3.38
C VAL A 608 -8.88 6.51 1.95
N LEU A 609 -8.03 7.37 1.38
CA LEU A 609 -7.49 7.17 0.03
C LEU A 609 -6.56 5.95 -0.04
N ARG A 610 -5.64 5.79 0.91
CA ARG A 610 -4.80 4.56 1.02
C ARG A 610 -5.65 3.33 1.27
N ARG A 611 -6.68 3.45 2.11
CA ARG A 611 -7.63 2.37 2.38
C ARG A 611 -8.40 1.97 1.12
N ALA A 612 -8.89 2.93 0.35
CA ALA A 612 -9.55 2.69 -0.92
C ALA A 612 -8.59 2.08 -1.95
N GLY A 613 -7.33 2.54 -2.02
CA GLY A 613 -6.29 1.91 -2.84
C GLY A 613 -6.05 0.44 -2.45
N SER A 614 -6.04 0.13 -1.15
CA SER A 614 -5.93 -1.26 -0.65
C SER A 614 -7.08 -2.16 -1.13
N TRP A 615 -8.24 -1.60 -1.45
CA TRP A 615 -9.39 -2.34 -1.99
C TRP A 615 -9.13 -2.86 -3.39
N LEU A 616 -8.15 -2.40 -4.15
CA LEU A 616 -7.81 -3.00 -5.45
C LEU A 616 -7.25 -4.43 -5.29
N SER A 617 -6.54 -4.68 -4.19
CA SER A 617 -5.97 -5.99 -3.88
C SER A 617 -7.02 -6.93 -3.32
N GLY A 618 -6.95 -8.22 -3.68
CA GLY A 618 -7.75 -9.27 -3.08
C GLY A 618 -7.30 -9.73 -1.68
N SER A 619 -6.25 -9.10 -1.12
CA SER A 619 -5.70 -9.46 0.19
C SER A 619 -6.65 -9.09 1.33
N THR A 620 -6.97 -10.04 2.22
CA THR A 620 -7.81 -9.85 3.42
C THR A 620 -7.01 -9.86 4.72
N LYS A 621 -5.67 -9.74 4.66
CA LYS A 621 -4.76 -9.79 5.83
C LYS A 621 -5.11 -8.83 6.96
N ASP A 622 -5.73 -7.71 6.63
CA ASP A 622 -6.08 -6.67 7.60
C ASP A 622 -7.35 -7.01 8.40
N GLU A 623 -8.08 -8.08 8.03
CA GLU A 623 -9.32 -8.56 8.64
C GLU A 623 -10.34 -7.46 8.98
N SER A 624 -10.47 -6.44 8.13
CA SER A 624 -11.09 -5.17 8.52
C SER A 624 -12.54 -5.05 8.06
N PHE A 625 -13.33 -4.38 8.89
CA PHE A 625 -14.70 -4.00 8.67
C PHE A 625 -14.80 -2.48 8.76
N ASP A 626 -14.86 -1.81 7.61
CA ASP A 626 -14.93 -0.35 7.54
C ASP A 626 -16.38 0.10 7.73
N VAL A 627 -16.61 1.04 8.64
CA VAL A 627 -17.92 1.64 8.89
C VAL A 627 -17.84 3.11 8.54
N PHE A 628 -18.63 3.56 7.58
CA PHE A 628 -18.72 4.94 7.16
C PHE A 628 -20.03 5.54 7.68
N SER A 629 -19.92 6.48 8.62
CA SER A 629 -21.05 7.06 9.34
C SER A 629 -21.18 8.56 9.07
N GLY A 630 -22.40 9.09 9.12
CA GLY A 630 -22.64 10.54 9.21
C GLY A 630 -24.06 10.93 8.84
N VAL A 631 -24.41 12.18 9.09
CA VAL A 631 -25.75 12.73 8.82
C VAL A 631 -25.95 12.92 7.31
N GLY A 632 -27.09 12.47 6.78
CA GLY A 632 -27.35 12.44 5.32
C GLY A 632 -26.99 13.74 4.58
N GLY A 633 -26.57 13.61 3.31
CA GLY A 633 -26.08 14.75 2.51
C GLY A 633 -24.62 15.12 2.77
N ASN A 634 -23.78 14.15 3.11
CA ASN A 634 -22.36 14.33 3.48
C ASN A 634 -21.36 13.76 2.46
N GLY A 635 -21.82 13.32 1.29
CA GLY A 635 -20.97 12.81 0.22
C GLY A 635 -20.55 11.34 0.33
N LYS A 636 -20.96 10.61 1.39
CA LYS A 636 -20.66 9.17 1.60
C LYS A 636 -21.03 8.30 0.41
N SER A 637 -22.30 8.35 -0.01
CA SER A 637 -22.77 7.54 -1.13
C SER A 637 -22.09 7.93 -2.45
N LYS A 638 -21.76 9.22 -2.64
CA LYS A 638 -21.08 9.72 -3.85
C LYS A 638 -19.61 9.29 -3.91
N PHE A 639 -18.90 9.28 -2.79
CA PHE A 639 -17.54 8.71 -2.75
C PHE A 639 -17.55 7.22 -3.09
N MET A 640 -18.47 6.45 -2.50
CA MET A 640 -18.58 5.02 -2.80
C MET A 640 -18.98 4.75 -4.25
N GLU A 641 -19.91 5.54 -4.80
CA GLU A 641 -20.31 5.46 -6.21
C GLU A 641 -19.10 5.65 -7.15
N LEU A 642 -18.26 6.65 -6.89
CA LEU A 642 -17.06 6.91 -7.70
C LEU A 642 -16.03 5.77 -7.61
N VAL A 643 -15.82 5.21 -6.42
CA VAL A 643 -14.93 4.04 -6.24
C VAL A 643 -15.50 2.79 -6.91
N GLU A 644 -16.81 2.56 -6.80
CA GLU A 644 -17.51 1.45 -7.44
C GLU A 644 -17.43 1.55 -8.97
N GLN A 645 -17.48 2.75 -9.55
CA GLN A 645 -17.25 2.98 -10.98
C GLN A 645 -15.83 2.58 -11.41
N ALA A 646 -14.80 2.92 -10.62
CA ALA A 646 -13.42 2.53 -10.89
C ALA A 646 -13.18 1.01 -10.78
N LEU A 647 -13.86 0.35 -9.85
CA LEU A 647 -13.74 -1.11 -9.63
C LEU A 647 -14.63 -1.93 -10.58
N GLY A 648 -15.74 -1.37 -11.06
CA GLY A 648 -16.73 -2.08 -11.86
C GLY A 648 -17.17 -3.39 -11.21
N LYS A 649 -17.03 -4.52 -11.94
CA LYS A 649 -17.43 -5.85 -11.46
C LYS A 649 -16.56 -6.40 -10.31
N TYR A 650 -15.46 -5.73 -9.96
CA TYR A 650 -14.73 -6.01 -8.73
C TYR A 650 -15.40 -5.40 -7.49
N SER A 651 -16.55 -4.74 -7.63
CA SER A 651 -17.37 -4.27 -6.52
C SER A 651 -18.75 -4.95 -6.52
N VAL A 652 -19.33 -5.13 -5.33
CA VAL A 652 -20.68 -5.68 -5.17
C VAL A 652 -21.42 -5.01 -4.01
N LYS A 653 -22.73 -4.77 -4.19
CA LYS A 653 -23.64 -4.34 -3.12
C LYS A 653 -24.30 -5.57 -2.50
N LEU A 654 -24.18 -5.70 -1.18
CA LEU A 654 -24.79 -6.76 -0.39
C LEU A 654 -25.92 -6.19 0.48
N PRO A 655 -27.01 -6.94 0.67
CA PRO A 655 -28.08 -6.52 1.56
C PRO A 655 -27.60 -6.53 3.02
N CYS A 656 -27.96 -5.51 3.81
CA CYS A 656 -27.63 -5.43 5.23
C CYS A 656 -28.12 -6.65 6.03
N THR A 657 -29.22 -7.27 5.61
CA THR A 657 -29.78 -8.50 6.19
C THR A 657 -28.80 -9.66 6.24
N LEU A 658 -27.76 -9.65 5.40
CA LEU A 658 -26.66 -10.63 5.47
C LEU A 658 -25.88 -10.54 6.78
N LEU A 659 -25.68 -9.32 7.30
CA LEU A 659 -24.98 -9.08 8.55
C LEU A 659 -25.92 -8.96 9.75
N THR A 660 -27.17 -8.56 9.55
CA THR A 660 -28.12 -8.33 10.66
C THR A 660 -29.07 -9.49 10.90
N GLY A 661 -29.21 -10.39 9.92
CA GLY A 661 -30.10 -11.53 9.97
C GLY A 661 -29.57 -12.73 10.77
N LYS A 662 -30.44 -13.74 10.94
CA LYS A 662 -30.04 -15.06 11.42
C LYS A 662 -29.24 -15.78 10.34
N ARG A 663 -28.27 -16.61 10.75
CA ARG A 663 -27.50 -17.43 9.82
C ARG A 663 -28.44 -18.32 9.02
N ALA A 664 -28.29 -18.31 7.70
CA ALA A 664 -29.05 -19.18 6.82
C ALA A 664 -28.76 -20.66 7.17
N ALA A 665 -29.75 -21.53 7.00
CA ALA A 665 -29.54 -22.97 7.13
C ALA A 665 -28.53 -23.44 6.06
N SER A 666 -27.68 -24.42 6.40
CA SER A 666 -26.59 -24.90 5.53
C SER A 666 -27.05 -25.39 4.15
N SER A 667 -28.32 -25.77 3.99
CA SER A 667 -28.89 -26.22 2.73
C SER A 667 -29.48 -25.11 1.85
N SER A 668 -29.62 -23.89 2.38
CA SER A 668 -30.27 -22.77 1.69
C SER A 668 -29.37 -22.15 0.63
N ALA A 669 -29.98 -21.63 -0.45
CA ALA A 669 -29.26 -20.86 -1.44
C ALA A 669 -28.81 -19.50 -0.86
N THR A 670 -27.62 -19.06 -1.24
CA THR A 670 -26.99 -17.78 -0.87
C THR A 670 -26.45 -17.08 -2.12
N PRO A 671 -27.33 -16.71 -3.08
CA PRO A 671 -26.91 -16.16 -4.37
C PRO A 671 -26.13 -14.85 -4.23
N GLU A 672 -26.40 -14.05 -3.19
CA GLU A 672 -25.68 -12.80 -2.92
C GLU A 672 -24.20 -13.05 -2.63
N LEU A 673 -23.90 -14.04 -1.77
CA LEU A 673 -22.53 -14.45 -1.45
C LEU A 673 -21.84 -15.13 -2.63
N ALA A 674 -22.57 -15.91 -3.43
CA ALA A 674 -21.99 -16.57 -4.60
C ALA A 674 -21.42 -15.58 -5.62
N ARG A 675 -21.97 -14.35 -5.68
CA ARG A 675 -21.46 -13.26 -6.53
C ARG A 675 -20.17 -12.62 -6.00
N CYS A 676 -19.77 -12.88 -4.76
CA CYS A 676 -18.58 -12.28 -4.16
C CYS A 676 -17.27 -12.99 -4.56
N LYS A 677 -17.32 -14.10 -5.30
CA LYS A 677 -16.11 -14.77 -5.77
C LYS A 677 -15.33 -13.84 -6.72
N GLY A 678 -14.06 -13.58 -6.40
CA GLY A 678 -13.16 -12.70 -7.17
C GLY A 678 -13.40 -11.19 -6.97
N VAL A 679 -14.45 -10.80 -6.23
CA VAL A 679 -14.76 -9.39 -5.91
C VAL A 679 -13.75 -8.84 -4.90
N ARG A 680 -13.50 -7.53 -4.96
CA ARG A 680 -12.52 -6.79 -4.16
C ARG A 680 -13.12 -5.81 -3.15
N LEU A 681 -14.34 -5.34 -3.40
CA LEU A 681 -15.09 -4.47 -2.51
C LEU A 681 -16.53 -4.97 -2.36
N ALA A 682 -16.97 -5.19 -1.13
CA ALA A 682 -18.36 -5.49 -0.80
C ALA A 682 -18.94 -4.37 0.07
N THR A 683 -19.96 -3.68 -0.44
CA THR A 683 -20.60 -2.55 0.25
C THR A 683 -21.97 -2.96 0.78
N LEU A 684 -22.28 -2.53 2.00
CA LEU A 684 -23.62 -2.63 2.60
C LEU A 684 -24.10 -1.21 2.90
N GLN A 685 -25.38 -0.94 2.69
CA GLN A 685 -25.94 0.40 2.89
C GLN A 685 -27.20 0.31 3.75
N GLU A 686 -27.30 1.25 4.70
CA GLU A 686 -28.52 1.55 5.46
C GLU A 686 -29.08 0.34 6.22
N PRO A 687 -28.43 -0.08 7.32
CA PRO A 687 -29.06 -1.04 8.22
C PRO A 687 -30.31 -0.42 8.85
N ASP A 688 -31.30 -1.26 9.17
CA ASP A 688 -32.50 -0.82 9.89
C ASP A 688 -32.15 -0.16 11.24
N ASP A 689 -32.99 0.77 11.70
CA ASP A 689 -32.81 1.40 13.01
C ASP A 689 -32.75 0.34 14.12
N GLY A 690 -31.72 0.43 14.96
CA GLY A 690 -31.48 -0.53 16.04
C GLY A 690 -31.01 -1.92 15.57
N ALA A 691 -30.61 -2.08 14.31
CA ALA A 691 -30.09 -3.34 13.82
C ALA A 691 -28.82 -3.76 14.57
N LYS A 692 -28.67 -5.08 14.76
CA LYS A 692 -27.52 -5.69 15.44
C LYS A 692 -26.70 -6.52 14.48
N ILE A 693 -25.38 -6.31 14.46
CA ILE A 693 -24.49 -7.10 13.60
C ILE A 693 -24.27 -8.50 14.21
N ASN A 694 -24.43 -9.52 13.36
CA ASN A 694 -23.99 -10.88 13.60
C ASN A 694 -22.48 -10.97 13.48
N VAL A 695 -21.80 -10.85 14.61
CA VAL A 695 -20.34 -10.91 14.73
C VAL A 695 -19.73 -12.17 14.12
N GLY A 696 -20.42 -13.31 14.20
CA GLY A 696 -19.93 -14.57 13.63
C GLY A 696 -19.80 -14.48 12.11
N ILE A 697 -20.85 -14.00 11.43
CA ILE A 697 -20.86 -13.81 9.97
C ILE A 697 -19.88 -12.70 9.58
N MET A 698 -19.85 -11.58 10.31
CA MET A 698 -18.91 -10.49 10.04
C MET A 698 -17.45 -10.97 10.12
N LYS A 699 -17.08 -11.76 11.14
CA LYS A 699 -15.73 -12.35 11.27
C LYS A 699 -15.43 -13.35 10.15
N GLU A 700 -16.40 -14.16 9.74
CA GLU A 700 -16.25 -15.09 8.61
C GLU A 700 -15.99 -14.36 7.29
N LEU A 701 -16.76 -13.31 7.00
CA LEU A 701 -16.62 -12.53 5.76
C LEU A 701 -15.34 -11.67 5.72
N THR A 702 -14.79 -11.32 6.89
CA THR A 702 -13.56 -10.50 7.00
C THR A 702 -12.29 -11.33 7.23
N GLY A 703 -12.39 -12.55 7.78
CA GLY A 703 -11.26 -13.35 8.27
C GLY A 703 -10.47 -14.14 7.22
N GLY A 704 -10.91 -14.15 5.96
CA GLY A 704 -10.18 -14.79 4.85
C GLY A 704 -10.22 -16.33 4.83
N ASP A 705 -10.99 -16.95 5.72
CA ASP A 705 -11.31 -18.38 5.70
C ASP A 705 -12.18 -18.74 4.49
N THR A 706 -12.14 -20.00 4.08
CA THR A 706 -13.00 -20.47 2.98
C THR A 706 -14.46 -20.40 3.40
N ILE A 707 -15.29 -19.73 2.59
CA ILE A 707 -16.73 -19.67 2.75
C ILE A 707 -17.41 -20.52 1.68
N GLN A 708 -18.56 -21.10 2.05
CA GLN A 708 -19.42 -21.84 1.13
C GLN A 708 -20.59 -20.95 0.70
N ALA A 709 -20.85 -20.90 -0.61
CA ALA A 709 -22.00 -20.21 -1.16
C ALA A 709 -22.72 -21.05 -2.21
N ARG A 710 -24.02 -20.86 -2.36
CA ARG A 710 -24.83 -21.60 -3.34
C ARG A 710 -25.69 -20.66 -4.16
N ALA A 711 -25.40 -20.55 -5.45
CA ALA A 711 -26.26 -19.83 -6.38
C ALA A 711 -27.58 -20.62 -6.62
N LEU A 712 -28.63 -19.90 -7.05
CA LEU A 712 -29.90 -20.53 -7.41
C LEU A 712 -29.69 -21.56 -8.54
N TYR A 713 -30.25 -22.75 -8.36
CA TYR A 713 -30.16 -23.88 -9.31
C TYR A 713 -28.73 -24.32 -9.66
N SER A 714 -27.77 -24.06 -8.77
CA SER A 714 -26.36 -24.45 -8.94
C SER A 714 -25.88 -25.31 -7.77
N ASP A 715 -24.81 -26.06 -8.00
CA ASP A 715 -24.02 -26.69 -6.95
C ASP A 715 -23.36 -25.62 -6.06
N CYS A 716 -23.02 -26.02 -4.83
CA CYS A 716 -22.27 -25.18 -3.91
C CYS A 716 -20.87 -24.87 -4.46
N ILE A 717 -20.39 -23.67 -4.20
CA ILE A 717 -19.03 -23.24 -4.48
C ILE A 717 -18.35 -22.87 -3.16
N ASP A 718 -17.09 -23.27 -3.04
CA ASP A 718 -16.23 -22.90 -1.92
C ASP A 718 -15.17 -21.93 -2.44
N PHE A 719 -15.00 -20.79 -1.75
CA PHE A 719 -13.96 -19.83 -2.11
C PHE A 719 -13.52 -19.02 -0.89
N LYS A 720 -12.30 -18.48 -0.94
CA LYS A 720 -11.82 -17.54 0.07
C LYS A 720 -12.29 -16.13 -0.29
N PRO A 721 -12.89 -15.36 0.64
CA PRO A 721 -13.19 -13.95 0.43
C PRO A 721 -11.95 -13.18 -0.03
N GLN A 722 -12.12 -12.35 -1.07
CA GLN A 722 -11.09 -11.48 -1.60
C GLN A 722 -11.48 -10.01 -1.53
N PHE A 723 -12.55 -9.68 -0.80
CA PHE A 723 -13.11 -8.34 -0.71
C PHE A 723 -12.87 -7.71 0.66
N LYS A 724 -12.83 -6.38 0.68
CA LYS A 724 -13.01 -5.60 1.91
C LYS A 724 -14.50 -5.32 2.10
N LEU A 725 -14.94 -5.32 3.35
CA LEU A 725 -16.33 -5.14 3.72
C LEU A 725 -16.53 -3.73 4.27
N VAL A 726 -17.39 -2.94 3.60
CA VAL A 726 -17.68 -1.55 3.96
C VAL A 726 -19.17 -1.40 4.26
N LEU A 727 -19.51 -0.91 5.45
CA LEU A 727 -20.87 -0.55 5.84
C LEU A 727 -21.05 0.97 5.80
N CYS A 728 -21.96 1.45 4.98
CA CYS A 728 -22.40 2.85 4.98
C CYS A 728 -23.70 2.97 5.77
N CYS A 729 -23.70 3.77 6.84
CA CYS A 729 -24.87 3.95 7.70
C CYS A 729 -25.00 5.39 8.20
N ASN A 730 -26.20 5.80 8.62
CA ASN A 730 -26.39 7.06 9.34
C ASN A 730 -26.41 6.75 10.84
N ASP A 731 -27.24 5.78 11.20
CA ASP A 731 -27.29 5.17 12.53
C ASP A 731 -26.40 3.93 12.57
N LYS A 732 -25.54 3.87 13.58
CA LYS A 732 -24.52 2.81 13.69
C LYS A 732 -25.17 1.59 14.34
N PRO A 733 -25.02 0.37 13.79
CA PRO A 733 -25.66 -0.82 14.33
C PRO A 733 -25.07 -1.25 15.69
N GLU A 734 -25.80 -2.08 16.44
CA GLU A 734 -25.31 -2.60 17.73
C GLU A 734 -24.18 -3.64 17.50
N LEU A 735 -23.07 -3.47 18.22
CA LEU A 735 -21.96 -4.42 18.30
C LEU A 735 -21.66 -4.77 19.77
N PRO A 736 -21.24 -6.01 20.09
CA PRO A 736 -20.88 -6.37 21.47
C PRO A 736 -19.68 -5.55 21.98
N SER A 737 -19.88 -4.77 23.03
CA SER A 737 -18.85 -3.87 23.61
C SER A 737 -17.61 -4.58 24.16
N HIS A 738 -17.73 -5.84 24.57
CA HIS A 738 -16.68 -6.64 25.22
C HIS A 738 -15.87 -7.56 24.30
N ASP A 739 -16.18 -7.60 23.00
CA ASP A 739 -15.50 -8.48 22.06
C ASP A 739 -14.33 -7.76 21.37
N GLU A 740 -13.14 -7.82 21.98
CA GLU A 740 -11.91 -7.25 21.41
C GLU A 740 -11.61 -7.79 20.00
N GLY A 741 -11.95 -9.05 19.74
CA GLY A 741 -11.79 -9.66 18.43
C GLY A 741 -12.68 -8.99 17.37
N THR A 742 -13.82 -8.42 17.77
CA THR A 742 -14.66 -7.62 16.88
C THR A 742 -14.08 -6.22 16.71
N TRP A 743 -13.78 -5.51 17.80
CA TRP A 743 -13.34 -4.12 17.75
C TRP A 743 -11.98 -3.94 17.07
N ARG A 744 -11.06 -4.92 17.13
CA ARG A 744 -9.80 -4.88 16.36
C ARG A 744 -10.02 -4.82 14.85
N ARG A 745 -11.18 -5.26 14.35
CA ARG A 745 -11.56 -5.30 12.92
C ARG A 745 -12.31 -4.04 12.49
N VAL A 746 -13.06 -3.42 13.39
CA VAL A 746 -13.91 -2.26 13.09
C VAL A 746 -13.06 -1.01 12.88
N ARG A 747 -13.31 -0.27 11.80
CA ARG A 747 -12.74 1.06 11.55
C ARG A 747 -13.86 2.03 11.25
N LEU A 748 -14.16 2.94 12.17
CA LEU A 748 -15.21 3.94 11.95
C LEU A 748 -14.64 5.23 11.37
N THR A 749 -15.11 5.62 10.19
CA THR A 749 -14.86 6.92 9.58
C THR A 749 -16.12 7.78 9.65
N GLU A 750 -16.04 8.92 10.35
CA GLU A 750 -17.10 9.92 10.35
C GLU A 750 -16.99 10.91 9.17
N TYR A 751 -18.09 11.03 8.43
CA TYR A 751 -18.30 12.02 7.38
C TYR A 751 -18.93 13.27 8.00
N ARG A 752 -18.08 14.25 8.30
CA ARG A 752 -18.45 15.48 9.02
C ARG A 752 -18.95 16.61 8.13
N SER A 753 -18.59 16.58 6.85
CA SER A 753 -19.03 17.57 5.87
C SER A 753 -20.54 17.48 5.63
N ARG A 754 -21.17 18.61 5.32
CA ARG A 754 -22.56 18.67 4.92
C ARG A 754 -22.71 19.50 3.65
N PHE A 755 -23.28 18.93 2.62
CA PHE A 755 -23.53 19.61 1.35
C PHE A 755 -24.95 20.18 1.34
N VAL A 756 -25.07 21.48 1.18
CA VAL A 756 -26.34 22.23 1.15
C VAL A 756 -26.38 23.19 -0.03
N TYR A 757 -27.56 23.63 -0.46
CA TYR A 757 -27.68 24.61 -1.55
C TYR A 757 -27.10 25.98 -1.17
N GLU A 758 -27.28 26.38 0.09
CA GLU A 758 -26.84 27.66 0.64
C GLU A 758 -26.05 27.42 1.94
N PRO A 759 -24.70 27.38 1.88
CA PRO A 759 -23.86 27.18 3.06
C PRO A 759 -23.92 28.37 4.03
N ASP A 760 -24.08 28.07 5.32
CA ASP A 760 -23.98 29.06 6.40
C ASP A 760 -22.50 29.34 6.71
N LEU A 761 -22.08 30.61 6.58
CA LEU A 761 -20.71 31.04 6.87
C LEU A 761 -20.27 30.75 8.32
N ASN A 762 -21.21 30.60 9.25
CA ASN A 762 -20.92 30.26 10.65
C ASN A 762 -20.72 28.75 10.87
N LYS A 763 -20.96 27.91 9.85
CA LYS A 763 -20.84 26.45 9.93
C LYS A 763 -19.73 25.99 8.97
N PRO A 764 -18.47 25.92 9.41
CA PRO A 764 -17.30 25.73 8.53
C PRO A 764 -17.24 24.37 7.81
N LEU A 765 -18.12 23.44 8.15
CA LEU A 765 -18.24 22.13 7.52
C LEU A 765 -19.41 22.04 6.53
N GLN A 766 -20.07 23.17 6.24
CA GLN A 766 -21.07 23.26 5.18
C GLN A 766 -20.43 23.65 3.86
N PHE A 767 -20.71 22.89 2.83
CA PHE A 767 -20.23 23.09 1.47
C PHE A 767 -21.41 23.22 0.51
N LYS A 768 -21.21 23.96 -0.60
CA LYS A 768 -22.23 24.11 -1.61
C LYS A 768 -22.43 22.78 -2.35
N ILE A 769 -23.68 22.38 -2.59
CA ILE A 769 -24.00 21.25 -3.47
C ILE A 769 -23.54 21.56 -4.90
N ASP A 770 -22.83 20.60 -5.48
CA ASP A 770 -22.56 20.53 -6.92
C ASP A 770 -23.65 19.69 -7.59
N THR A 771 -24.56 20.34 -8.32
CA THR A 771 -25.68 19.66 -9.00
C THR A 771 -25.22 18.86 -10.21
N ASP A 772 -24.04 19.19 -10.77
CA ASP A 772 -23.50 18.58 -11.97
C ASP A 772 -22.51 17.44 -11.65
N LEU A 773 -22.31 17.13 -10.36
CA LEU A 773 -21.38 16.10 -9.90
C LEU A 773 -21.63 14.74 -10.55
N SER A 774 -22.89 14.35 -10.72
CA SER A 774 -23.23 13.05 -11.34
C SER A 774 -22.83 13.01 -12.83
N THR A 775 -22.88 14.15 -13.53
CA THR A 775 -22.40 14.26 -14.92
C THR A 775 -20.89 14.18 -14.98
N LYS A 776 -20.18 14.82 -14.03
CA LYS A 776 -18.71 14.74 -13.93
C LYS A 776 -18.23 13.29 -13.71
N PHE A 777 -18.99 12.49 -12.95
CA PHE A 777 -18.66 11.09 -12.69
C PHE A 777 -18.60 10.22 -13.95
N GLU A 778 -19.31 10.57 -15.02
CA GLU A 778 -19.30 9.80 -16.27
C GLU A 778 -17.89 9.67 -16.89
N GLY A 779 -16.99 10.63 -16.62
CA GLY A 779 -15.59 10.61 -17.06
C GLY A 779 -14.57 10.24 -15.98
N TRP A 780 -14.96 10.16 -14.71
CA TRP A 780 -14.02 10.04 -13.60
C TRP A 780 -13.64 8.61 -13.22
N GLY A 781 -14.27 7.58 -13.82
CA GLY A 781 -13.93 6.18 -13.55
C GLY A 781 -12.46 5.84 -13.85
N GLU A 782 -11.96 6.22 -15.04
CA GLU A 782 -10.56 5.95 -15.43
C GLU A 782 -9.55 6.72 -14.58
N PRO A 783 -9.67 8.06 -14.39
CA PRO A 783 -8.79 8.80 -13.48
C PRO A 783 -8.86 8.29 -12.03
N MET A 784 -10.05 7.96 -11.54
CA MET A 784 -10.22 7.42 -10.19
C MET A 784 -9.49 6.08 -10.03
N LEU A 785 -9.53 5.19 -11.03
CA LEU A 785 -8.75 3.95 -11.00
C LEU A 785 -7.25 4.24 -10.88
N SER A 786 -6.73 5.17 -11.67
CA SER A 786 -5.32 5.57 -11.63
C SER A 786 -4.92 6.14 -10.26
N LEU A 787 -5.80 6.95 -9.67
CA LEU A 787 -5.63 7.48 -8.31
C LEU A 787 -5.59 6.36 -7.26
N LEU A 788 -6.51 5.39 -7.36
CA LEU A 788 -6.53 4.24 -6.45
C LEU A 788 -5.28 3.37 -6.60
N ILE A 789 -4.76 3.19 -7.82
CA ILE A 789 -3.51 2.45 -8.08
C ILE A 789 -2.32 3.19 -7.44
N HIS A 790 -2.26 4.52 -7.58
CA HIS A 790 -1.24 5.34 -6.91
C HIS A 790 -1.28 5.15 -5.39
N TYR A 791 -2.47 5.21 -4.77
CA TYR A 791 -2.62 4.99 -3.33
C TYR A 791 -2.41 3.52 -2.90
N HIS A 792 -2.65 2.55 -3.78
CA HIS A 792 -2.27 1.15 -3.56
C HIS A 792 -0.75 1.01 -3.46
N SER A 793 -0.01 1.67 -4.35
CA SER A 793 1.46 1.71 -4.29
C SER A 793 1.97 2.36 -3.00
N GLU A 794 1.35 3.43 -2.51
CA GLU A 794 1.65 3.99 -1.18
C GLU A 794 1.36 2.98 -0.07
N TRP A 795 0.17 2.37 -0.07
CA TRP A 795 -0.23 1.38 0.91
C TRP A 795 0.73 0.18 0.98
N LYS A 796 1.20 -0.30 -0.17
CA LYS A 796 2.17 -1.40 -0.25
C LYS A 796 3.51 -1.06 0.43
N LYS A 797 3.92 0.21 0.42
CA LYS A 797 5.18 0.70 1.00
C LYS A 797 5.04 1.04 2.48
N LEU A 798 3.97 1.75 2.84
CA LEU A 798 3.79 2.37 4.16
C LEU A 798 2.84 1.57 5.08
N GLY A 799 2.02 0.69 4.51
CA GLY A 799 0.92 0.04 5.22
C GLY A 799 -0.27 0.98 5.47
N LEU A 800 -1.17 0.55 6.36
CA LEU A 800 -2.26 1.38 6.88
C LEU A 800 -1.91 1.84 8.29
N GLU A 801 -1.41 3.07 8.40
CA GLU A 801 -1.38 3.79 9.68
C GLU A 801 -2.78 4.35 9.95
N ILE A 802 -3.37 3.97 11.08
CA ILE A 802 -4.72 4.40 11.47
C ILE A 802 -4.60 5.73 12.22
N PRO A 803 -5.22 6.83 11.73
CA PRO A 803 -5.17 8.11 12.43
C PRO A 803 -5.87 8.09 13.79
N ASP A 804 -5.40 8.91 14.73
CA ASP A 804 -6.00 9.09 16.05
C ASP A 804 -7.49 9.45 15.97
N GLU A 805 -7.91 10.19 14.95
CA GLU A 805 -9.32 10.53 14.75
C GLU A 805 -10.18 9.28 14.52
N ILE A 806 -9.70 8.33 13.70
CA ILE A 806 -10.42 7.08 13.41
C ILE A 806 -10.48 6.18 14.63
N LEU A 807 -9.37 6.11 15.40
CA LEU A 807 -9.33 5.37 16.66
C LEU A 807 -10.34 5.96 17.64
N LYS A 808 -10.33 7.28 17.81
CA LYS A 808 -11.27 7.99 18.67
C LYS A 808 -12.74 7.73 18.30
N TYR A 809 -13.11 7.84 17.02
CA TYR A 809 -14.50 7.57 16.59
C TYR A 809 -14.89 6.11 16.86
N THR A 810 -13.96 5.19 16.60
CA THR A 810 -14.20 3.76 16.85
C THR A 810 -14.40 3.49 18.35
N ASP A 811 -13.62 4.12 19.22
CA ASP A 811 -13.75 4.02 20.67
C ASP A 811 -15.04 4.68 21.19
N GLU A 812 -15.44 5.81 20.63
CA GLU A 812 -16.72 6.46 20.92
C GLU A 812 -17.89 5.55 20.53
N TYR A 813 -17.84 4.94 19.35
CA TYR A 813 -18.84 3.97 18.91
C TYR A 813 -18.87 2.70 19.79
N ARG A 814 -17.70 2.27 20.28
CA ARG A 814 -17.62 1.19 21.27
C ARG A 814 -18.26 1.58 22.60
N ALA A 815 -18.03 2.82 23.03
CA ALA A 815 -18.56 3.36 24.27
C ALA A 815 -20.09 3.49 24.24
N THR A 816 -20.68 3.97 23.13
CA THR A 816 -22.15 4.08 23.00
C THR A 816 -22.84 2.72 22.95
N ASN A 817 -22.13 1.65 22.57
CA ASN A 817 -22.61 0.27 22.68
C ASN A 817 -22.49 -0.30 24.10
N ASN A 818 -22.06 0.50 25.08
CA ASN A 818 -21.85 0.09 26.46
C ASN A 818 -22.83 0.78 27.40
N HIS A 819 -24.11 0.41 27.31
CA HIS A 819 -25.14 0.86 28.26
C HIS A 819 -24.80 0.57 29.74
N PHE A 820 -23.86 -0.34 30.04
CA PHE A 820 -23.39 -0.52 31.42
C PHE A 820 -22.49 0.64 31.84
N ARG A 821 -21.69 1.21 30.93
CA ARG A 821 -20.92 2.42 31.19
C ARG A 821 -21.85 3.58 31.53
N ASP A 822 -22.85 3.82 30.69
CA ASP A 822 -23.80 4.92 30.87
C ASP A 822 -24.56 4.76 32.19
N PHE A 823 -25.05 3.54 32.49
CA PHE A 823 -25.62 3.20 33.79
C PHE A 823 -24.68 3.54 34.94
N VAL A 824 -23.41 3.11 34.89
CA VAL A 824 -22.47 3.37 35.98
C VAL A 824 -22.15 4.85 36.10
N VAL A 825 -22.02 5.59 35.00
CA VAL A 825 -21.75 7.03 35.02
C VAL A 825 -22.94 7.81 35.61
N GLU A 826 -24.16 7.42 35.29
CA GLU A 826 -25.35 8.13 35.73
C GLU A 826 -25.86 7.69 37.10
N MET A 827 -25.67 6.43 37.48
CA MET A 827 -26.31 5.86 38.66
C MET A 827 -25.34 5.49 39.78
N ILE A 828 -24.02 5.53 39.56
CA ILE A 828 -23.03 5.10 40.55
C ILE A 828 -21.95 6.17 40.71
N GLU A 829 -21.63 6.49 41.96
CA GLU A 829 -20.50 7.36 42.32
C GLU A 829 -19.64 6.71 43.42
N ASP A 830 -18.43 7.25 43.60
CA ASP A 830 -17.57 6.86 44.71
C ASP A 830 -18.25 7.22 46.04
N ALA A 831 -18.31 6.25 46.96
CA ALA A 831 -18.89 6.50 48.26
C ALA A 831 -17.93 7.36 49.10
N PRO A 832 -18.45 8.35 49.86
CA PRO A 832 -17.62 9.15 50.77
C PRO A 832 -16.99 8.31 51.89
N ASN A 833 -17.62 7.19 52.24
CA ASN A 833 -17.09 6.19 53.18
C ASN A 833 -16.54 4.97 52.41
N LYS A 834 -15.27 4.61 52.67
CA LYS A 834 -14.60 3.44 52.09
C LYS A 834 -15.20 2.09 52.53
N GLU A 835 -16.00 2.08 53.59
CA GLU A 835 -16.72 0.89 54.07
C GLU A 835 -18.10 0.71 53.43
N SER A 836 -18.54 1.66 52.58
CA SER A 836 -19.82 1.57 51.88
C SER A 836 -19.81 0.40 50.90
N PHE A 837 -20.91 -0.36 50.88
CA PHE A 837 -21.07 -1.58 50.10
C PHE A 837 -22.44 -1.64 49.42
N VAL A 838 -22.43 -1.97 48.13
CA VAL A 838 -23.65 -2.18 47.35
C VAL A 838 -23.67 -3.59 46.78
N THR A 839 -24.77 -4.31 47.01
CA THR A 839 -24.90 -5.68 46.49
C THR A 839 -25.11 -5.69 44.98
N LEU A 840 -24.68 -6.77 44.33
CA LEU A 840 -24.96 -6.98 42.90
C LEU A 840 -26.47 -7.08 42.61
N ASP A 841 -27.27 -7.54 43.59
CA ASP A 841 -28.73 -7.58 43.45
C ASP A 841 -29.32 -6.16 43.37
N GLU A 842 -28.92 -5.26 44.25
CA GLU A 842 -29.34 -3.85 44.24
C GLU A 842 -28.91 -3.15 42.95
N LEU A 843 -27.65 -3.33 42.53
CA LEU A 843 -27.15 -2.77 41.27
C LEU A 843 -27.93 -3.29 40.07
N TYR A 844 -28.30 -4.58 40.06
CA TYR A 844 -29.06 -5.16 38.95
C TYR A 844 -30.52 -4.70 38.92
N GLU A 845 -31.14 -4.50 40.09
CA GLU A 845 -32.50 -3.94 40.15
C GLU A 845 -32.53 -2.51 39.62
N VAL A 846 -31.60 -1.66 40.07
CA VAL A 846 -31.52 -0.26 39.61
C VAL A 846 -31.13 -0.18 38.13
N TYR A 847 -30.18 -1.01 37.68
CA TYR A 847 -29.83 -1.09 36.26
C TYR A 847 -31.02 -1.46 35.39
N ARG A 848 -31.86 -2.42 35.81
CA ARG A 848 -33.06 -2.82 35.04
C ARG A 848 -34.05 -1.68 34.86
N GLU A 849 -34.21 -0.85 35.88
CA GLU A 849 -35.11 0.29 35.84
C GLU A 849 -34.55 1.40 34.95
N TRP A 850 -33.31 1.82 35.22
CA TRP A 850 -32.58 2.77 34.40
C TRP A 850 -32.53 2.34 32.91
N TYR A 851 -32.32 1.04 32.63
CA TYR A 851 -32.26 0.53 31.27
C TYR A 851 -33.59 0.66 30.53
N ARG A 852 -34.72 0.36 31.19
CA ARG A 852 -36.06 0.52 30.59
C ARG A 852 -36.41 1.98 30.33
N GLU A 853 -35.90 2.91 31.13
CA GLU A 853 -36.14 4.33 30.93
C GLU A 853 -35.30 4.91 29.78
N ASN A 854 -34.07 4.45 29.62
CA ASN A 854 -33.11 5.03 28.67
C ASN A 854 -32.98 4.26 27.35
N ASN A 855 -33.62 3.10 27.21
CA ASN A 855 -33.55 2.28 26.00
C ASN A 855 -34.96 1.89 25.52
N SER A 856 -35.16 1.90 24.20
CA SER A 856 -36.43 1.52 23.56
C SER A 856 -36.73 0.02 23.64
N ASP A 857 -35.72 -0.82 23.91
CA ASP A 857 -35.88 -2.26 24.13
C ASP A 857 -36.12 -2.57 25.62
N ASN A 858 -37.28 -3.16 25.93
CA ASN A 858 -37.63 -3.60 27.29
C ASN A 858 -36.83 -4.82 27.77
N LYS A 859 -36.02 -5.47 26.93
CA LYS A 859 -35.16 -6.60 27.29
C LYS A 859 -33.81 -6.15 27.85
N CYS A 860 -33.84 -5.77 29.13
CA CYS A 860 -32.63 -5.54 29.91
C CYS A 860 -31.65 -6.74 29.84
N LYS A 861 -30.35 -6.45 29.72
CA LYS A 861 -29.31 -7.48 29.66
C LYS A 861 -29.26 -8.33 30.93
N LYS A 862 -28.68 -9.53 30.84
CA LYS A 862 -28.67 -10.50 31.95
C LYS A 862 -27.77 -10.02 33.09
N ARG A 863 -28.15 -10.34 34.33
CA ARG A 863 -27.35 -10.04 35.56
C ARG A 863 -25.89 -10.45 35.47
N LYS A 864 -25.60 -11.58 34.81
CA LYS A 864 -24.23 -12.09 34.61
C LYS A 864 -23.38 -11.13 33.76
N GLU A 865 -23.97 -10.46 32.78
CA GLU A 865 -23.28 -9.51 31.90
C GLU A 865 -22.96 -8.22 32.66
N LEU A 866 -23.92 -7.66 33.41
CA LEU A 866 -23.68 -6.53 34.31
C LEU A 866 -22.56 -6.85 35.31
N ARG A 867 -22.61 -8.04 35.93
CA ARG A 867 -21.57 -8.49 36.85
C ARG A 867 -20.19 -8.53 36.19
N THR A 868 -20.09 -9.08 34.97
CA THR A 868 -18.80 -9.16 34.26
C THR A 868 -18.22 -7.77 34.02
N TYR A 869 -19.08 -6.80 33.67
CA TYR A 869 -18.69 -5.40 33.51
C TYR A 869 -18.20 -4.78 34.82
N LEU A 870 -18.97 -4.94 35.90
CA LEU A 870 -18.63 -4.38 37.22
C LEU A 870 -17.38 -5.02 37.82
N ASP A 871 -17.21 -6.35 37.67
CA ASP A 871 -16.00 -7.07 38.10
C ASP A 871 -14.73 -6.52 37.40
N GLN A 872 -14.84 -6.12 36.12
CA GLN A 872 -13.74 -5.47 35.40
C GLN A 872 -13.49 -4.03 35.86
N LYS A 873 -14.55 -3.27 36.18
CA LYS A 873 -14.46 -1.84 36.49
C LYS A 873 -14.07 -1.56 37.95
N PHE A 874 -14.62 -2.32 38.89
CA PHE A 874 -14.47 -2.10 40.33
C PHE A 874 -13.68 -3.21 41.04
N GLY A 875 -13.17 -4.21 40.28
CA GLY A 875 -12.49 -5.38 40.82
C GLY A 875 -13.44 -6.52 41.21
N GLU A 876 -12.91 -7.66 41.65
CA GLU A 876 -13.75 -8.80 42.05
C GLU A 876 -14.69 -8.43 43.20
N HIS A 877 -15.99 -8.71 43.02
CA HIS A 877 -16.99 -8.52 44.08
C HIS A 877 -16.59 -9.18 45.40
N TRP A 878 -16.67 -8.40 46.48
CA TRP A 878 -16.34 -8.85 47.82
C TRP A 878 -17.39 -9.85 48.34
N ARG A 879 -16.96 -10.81 49.16
CA ARG A 879 -17.82 -11.79 49.84
C ARG A 879 -17.69 -11.63 51.33
N ASP A 880 -18.82 -11.36 51.98
CA ASP A 880 -18.92 -11.42 53.44
C ASP A 880 -19.26 -12.83 53.91
N GLY A 881 -18.35 -13.50 54.61
CA GLY A 881 -18.62 -14.76 55.31
C GLY A 881 -19.24 -15.90 54.48
N THR A 882 -19.74 -16.92 55.19
CA THR A 882 -20.13 -18.24 54.65
C THR A 882 -21.48 -18.26 53.89
N ARG A 883 -22.19 -17.14 53.74
CA ARG A 883 -23.49 -17.09 53.06
C ARG A 883 -23.39 -16.49 51.65
N ALA A 884 -23.92 -17.21 50.67
CA ALA A 884 -23.85 -16.85 49.24
C ALA A 884 -24.62 -15.57 48.84
N CYS A 885 -25.34 -14.93 49.76
CA CYS A 885 -26.24 -13.79 49.51
C CYS A 885 -25.60 -12.39 49.63
N ASN A 886 -24.38 -12.25 50.17
CA ASN A 886 -23.70 -10.95 50.28
C ASN A 886 -22.54 -10.83 49.28
N ARG A 887 -22.86 -10.68 47.98
CA ARG A 887 -21.89 -10.42 46.91
C ARG A 887 -22.10 -9.03 46.34
N GLY A 888 -21.09 -8.17 46.39
CA GLY A 888 -21.21 -6.76 45.99
C GLY A 888 -19.88 -6.04 45.84
N TYR A 889 -19.93 -4.73 45.67
CA TYR A 889 -18.75 -3.89 45.42
C TYR A 889 -18.62 -2.86 46.56
N ARG A 890 -17.39 -2.68 47.06
CA ARG A 890 -17.05 -1.71 48.12
C ARG A 890 -16.71 -0.34 47.50
N CYS A 891 -16.74 0.71 48.32
CA CYS A 891 -16.33 2.08 47.98
C CYS A 891 -17.20 2.77 46.91
N ILE A 892 -18.37 2.22 46.58
CA ILE A 892 -19.31 2.82 45.61
C ILE A 892 -20.69 2.96 46.25
N ARG A 893 -21.48 3.93 45.79
CA ARG A 893 -22.90 4.06 46.16
C ARG A 893 -23.76 4.40 44.96
N ILE A 894 -25.07 4.14 45.08
CA ILE A 894 -26.06 4.46 44.04
C ILE A 894 -26.50 5.93 44.21
N ILE A 895 -26.44 6.71 43.15
CA ILE A 895 -26.88 8.12 43.12
C ILE A 895 -28.42 8.16 43.23
N ARG A 896 -28.93 8.37 44.45
CA ARG A 896 -30.38 8.32 44.73
C ARG A 896 -31.18 9.43 44.08
N GLU A 897 -30.56 10.58 43.82
CA GLU A 897 -31.19 11.73 43.17
C GLU A 897 -31.65 11.40 41.74
N ASN A 898 -30.96 10.45 41.10
CA ASN A 898 -31.25 9.99 39.75
C ASN A 898 -32.30 8.87 39.71
N LEU A 899 -32.77 8.37 40.88
CA LEU A 899 -33.89 7.42 40.98
C LEU A 899 -35.22 8.18 40.86
N LYS A 900 -36.03 7.86 39.85
CA LYS A 900 -37.32 8.54 39.60
C LYS A 900 -38.51 7.93 40.33
N THR A 901 -38.41 6.71 40.87
CA THR A 901 -39.50 6.04 41.58
C THR A 901 -39.32 6.07 43.11
N ASP A 902 -40.33 6.60 43.82
CA ASP A 902 -40.32 6.69 45.30
C ASP A 902 -40.33 5.32 45.99
N LYS A 903 -40.71 4.26 45.26
CA LYS A 903 -40.75 2.88 45.74
C LYS A 903 -39.36 2.29 46.04
N PHE A 904 -38.31 2.79 45.40
CA PHE A 904 -36.92 2.35 45.65
C PHE A 904 -36.17 3.28 46.58
N LYS A 905 -36.50 4.59 46.60
CA LYS A 905 -35.99 5.55 47.60
C LYS A 905 -36.30 5.12 49.03
N THR A 906 -37.44 4.46 49.25
CA THR A 906 -37.89 3.96 50.55
C THR A 906 -37.40 2.54 50.89
N LYS A 907 -36.95 1.77 49.91
CA LYS A 907 -36.53 0.35 50.08
C LYS A 907 -35.02 0.21 50.33
N LEU A 908 -34.24 1.18 49.83
CA LEU A 908 -32.83 1.38 50.15
C LEU A 908 -32.77 2.32 51.37
N GLY A 909 -32.74 1.80 52.60
CA GLY A 909 -32.80 2.61 53.85
C GLY A 909 -31.74 3.72 53.92
N ASP A 910 -31.92 4.72 54.79
CA ASP A 910 -31.14 5.97 54.82
C ASP A 910 -29.62 5.86 55.04
N ASP A 911 -29.12 4.69 55.47
CA ASP A 911 -27.71 4.50 55.79
C ASP A 911 -26.94 3.81 54.65
N ASP A 912 -25.76 4.34 54.30
CA ASP A 912 -24.72 3.57 53.60
C ASP A 912 -24.54 2.25 54.36
N ARG A 913 -24.73 1.09 53.72
CA ARG A 913 -24.43 -0.19 54.38
C ARG A 913 -22.93 -0.24 54.66
N ILE A 914 -22.57 -0.02 55.91
CA ILE A 914 -21.22 -0.15 56.43
C ILE A 914 -21.02 -1.61 56.83
N ILE A 915 -20.02 -2.27 56.26
CA ILE A 915 -19.55 -3.55 56.77
C ILE A 915 -18.59 -3.24 57.91
N ASN A 916 -18.99 -3.52 59.14
CA ASN A 916 -18.10 -3.45 60.29
C ASN A 916 -17.14 -4.66 60.23
N ASP A 917 -15.85 -4.43 60.00
CA ASP A 917 -14.78 -5.45 60.10
C ASP A 917 -14.51 -5.89 61.58
N THR A 918 -15.47 -5.73 62.49
CA THR A 918 -15.33 -6.08 63.92
C THR A 918 -16.08 -7.37 64.23
N ASP A 919 -15.51 -8.50 63.81
CA ASP A 919 -15.78 -9.82 64.38
C ASP A 919 -14.55 -10.72 64.17
N ASP A 920 -13.38 -10.22 64.59
CA ASP A 920 -12.18 -11.02 64.90
C ASP A 920 -11.43 -10.35 66.08
N GLU A 921 -12.17 -9.94 67.12
CA GLU A 921 -11.57 -9.80 68.45
C GLU A 921 -11.58 -11.16 69.13
N LEU A 922 -10.38 -11.74 69.18
CA LEU A 922 -9.98 -12.81 70.07
C LEU A 922 -10.48 -12.55 71.50
N ASP A 923 -11.37 -13.40 71.99
CA ASP A 923 -11.50 -13.70 73.42
C ASP A 923 -11.65 -15.22 73.60
N LEU A 924 -10.57 -15.82 74.14
CA LEU A 924 -10.41 -17.15 74.75
C LEU A 924 -10.63 -18.43 73.92
#